data_AF-A0A956X3K4-F1
#
_entry.id   AF-A0A956X3K4-F1
#
_cell.length_a   1.000
_cell.length_b   1.000
_cell.length_c   1.000
_cell.angle_alpha   90.00
_cell.angle_beta   90.00
_cell.angle_gamma   90.00
#
_symmetry.space_group_name_H-M   'P 1'
#
loop_
_entity.id
_entity.type
_entity.pdbx_description
1 polymer ?
#
loop_
_entity_poly.entity_id
_entity_poly.type
_entity_poly.pdbx_seq_one_letter_code
_entity_poly.pdbx_strand_id
1 'polypeptide(L)'
;MKKSLLAGFHLGVGGSPTGIGDKYYKKLAARGIPFVIMSADNFPAEAQELARNNPNVRHFVGYRRSTKKPDAGGPDAPPSGDPNVPRYGVSAQKASDEHWAWHTAPHILPPEYDGRFTYLITVNEPNKDDDTYVEWLAEVEYYNCLKALAAGFRYAVFGWSGGTPEPYHWQGSNMKKLLDLIEQHPEQLAVATHEYSWTTSSIWAGSEDGKYDRVGRAYKNLLRLRPSLPLVITEFGWAERAAPSDVSRAIEEIREVGELYAPYPNYLGAAVWYLGPGFGEIDKTVNRYIGPLGDEIISHPIEVPDAPEDPPPPPPPPSGGPVLGTDVSHHQGVIDFQQMAAAGARFVFIKASERVGWKDSRFNENWAKAGAQHWIDGNGHVWPLLRGAYHFYRNSFDPISQAAWFLENVPASDRGELPLVVDLEDKSTLQGEQLLRFMQHIYQIDGRRMIVYTGGWWVRGYLRGDVSWLAEHPLWHTPLDNQPPAPWDSILIDQDPSTLRGREFGCQEEGLDINYFQGSEAALLQLARLPSPGRGRPRESYQRVYWLVGQNIGLSEYLELAKSAWTRRRTLGFSFDDAGIGALEKKYAMLFDMPEADHDGLRTWFTQHYPGTNLTFTTFATGEGKPETDYTSHMVGRPRLQYARTFWCVPQNIPQTLYLKLAEQAWAEKRTLGFSYDDAGIGDLEQRTAVLFNIPDGEHERYRQWFDLHYPGTKVTFQTVAEDSPPVTPPPSGTAVVGLHASADPGLLYGGIAELQEFQALKPGVVKVLSAIADYAPPGKAALADLVDKNRQAQWIVRAFLHFGGRNISPERFFTDTINDVRRAVQCLRAFGVQNKSIWIELHNEVNLLPEGYGISWKSPSDFGVWLNSVLMLYRAALPDLKYLYPGLSPGGDERSPDGTLLRRDAAAFLNGSRFVLDKVDGIGVHCYWQPAFPMSQALAHLDTYAGLGKPVWVTEASNNKRTVPLPSAQDYASQYVAFLNHLRQRPWVYGVTYFVASASNPKFQPESWVSGGNSKGIARLVADAG
;
A
#
# COMPACT_ATOMS: atom_id res chain seq x y z
N MET A 1 18.86 -23.01 15.15
CA MET A 1 19.05 -24.22 14.31
C MET A 1 19.73 -23.79 13.01
N LYS A 2 20.80 -24.46 12.55
CA LYS A 2 21.33 -24.22 11.20
C LYS A 2 20.25 -24.58 10.19
N LYS A 3 19.80 -23.63 9.37
CA LYS A 3 18.85 -23.95 8.29
C LYS A 3 19.65 -24.51 7.12
N SER A 4 19.32 -25.71 6.66
CA SER A 4 19.86 -26.21 5.40
C SER A 4 19.19 -25.48 4.22
N LEU A 5 19.75 -25.63 3.02
CA LEU A 5 19.05 -25.28 1.79
C LEU A 5 17.69 -26.02 1.76
N LEU A 6 16.58 -25.27 1.85
CA LEU A 6 15.21 -25.81 1.85
C LEU A 6 14.69 -25.89 0.41
N ALA A 7 15.26 -26.83 -0.36
CA ALA A 7 14.86 -27.09 -1.74
C ALA A 7 14.61 -28.59 -1.95
N GLY A 8 13.65 -28.94 -2.81
CA GLY A 8 13.26 -30.31 -3.09
C GLY A 8 12.46 -30.46 -4.39
N PHE A 9 11.48 -31.36 -4.44
CA PHE A 9 10.88 -31.79 -5.71
C PHE A 9 9.35 -31.85 -5.69
N HIS A 10 8.74 -31.49 -6.83
CA HIS A 10 7.32 -31.71 -7.09
C HIS A 10 7.10 -33.00 -7.89
N LEU A 11 6.27 -33.90 -7.36
CA LEU A 11 5.95 -35.22 -7.90
C LEU A 11 4.58 -35.23 -8.57
N GLY A 12 4.38 -36.14 -9.52
CA GLY A 12 3.04 -36.44 -10.04
C GLY A 12 2.82 -37.91 -10.34
N VAL A 13 1.73 -38.22 -11.05
CA VAL A 13 1.33 -39.60 -11.36
C VAL A 13 2.44 -40.33 -12.11
N GLY A 14 2.96 -41.42 -11.55
CA GLY A 14 4.07 -42.19 -12.14
C GLY A 14 5.45 -41.54 -11.97
N GLY A 15 5.52 -40.34 -11.38
CA GLY A 15 6.76 -39.66 -11.02
C GLY A 15 7.42 -40.28 -9.80
N SER A 16 8.03 -41.46 -9.99
CA SER A 16 9.07 -41.99 -9.12
C SER A 16 10.03 -42.85 -9.95
N PRO A 17 10.86 -42.24 -10.81
CA PRO A 17 11.91 -42.99 -11.46
C PRO A 17 13.05 -43.14 -10.45
N THR A 18 12.99 -44.24 -9.71
CA THR A 18 14.13 -44.90 -9.06
C THR A 18 15.17 -43.97 -8.41
N GLY A 19 14.96 -43.71 -7.11
CA GLY A 19 16.04 -43.27 -6.22
C GLY A 19 15.83 -41.96 -5.49
N ILE A 20 14.70 -41.24 -5.66
CA ILE A 20 14.43 -40.03 -4.86
C ILE A 20 14.46 -40.30 -3.35
N GLY A 21 13.98 -41.45 -2.90
CA GLY A 21 14.09 -41.83 -1.49
C GLY A 21 15.54 -41.96 -1.04
N ASP A 22 16.29 -42.89 -1.63
CA ASP A 22 17.64 -43.21 -1.16
C ASP A 22 18.66 -42.09 -1.47
N LYS A 23 18.50 -41.38 -2.60
CA LYS A 23 19.44 -40.34 -3.06
C LYS A 23 19.12 -38.95 -2.49
N TYR A 24 17.90 -38.70 -2.02
CA TYR A 24 17.49 -37.40 -1.47
C TYR A 24 16.89 -37.52 -0.06
N TYR A 25 15.59 -37.79 0.11
CA TYR A 25 14.93 -37.52 1.40
C TYR A 25 15.35 -38.46 2.54
N LYS A 26 15.67 -39.75 2.28
CA LYS A 26 16.23 -40.64 3.32
C LYS A 26 17.61 -40.22 3.75
N LYS A 27 18.42 -39.75 2.78
CA LYS A 27 19.78 -39.29 3.02
C LYS A 27 19.81 -38.03 3.89
N LEU A 28 18.86 -37.11 3.65
CA LEU A 28 18.66 -35.90 4.46
C LEU A 28 18.10 -36.25 5.85
N ALA A 29 17.05 -37.06 5.92
CA ALA A 29 16.44 -37.49 7.18
C ALA A 29 17.44 -38.20 8.10
N ALA A 30 18.28 -39.10 7.57
CA ALA A 30 19.33 -39.78 8.33
C ALA A 30 20.38 -38.84 8.96
N ARG A 31 20.42 -37.57 8.54
CA ARG A 31 21.31 -36.52 9.04
C ARG A 31 20.57 -35.45 9.85
N GLY A 32 19.26 -35.63 10.09
CA GLY A 32 18.41 -34.63 10.74
C GLY A 32 18.22 -33.35 9.92
N ILE A 33 18.37 -33.43 8.59
CA ILE A 33 18.21 -32.29 7.68
C ILE A 33 16.77 -32.30 7.13
N PRO A 34 16.05 -31.15 7.16
CA PRO A 34 14.71 -31.07 6.59
C PRO A 34 14.73 -31.31 5.07
N PHE A 35 13.64 -31.87 4.55
CA PHE A 35 13.45 -32.10 3.12
C PHE A 35 12.10 -31.53 2.69
N VAL A 36 11.97 -31.25 1.38
CA VAL A 36 10.78 -30.66 0.78
C VAL A 36 10.27 -31.60 -0.31
N ILE A 37 9.04 -32.07 -0.16
CA ILE A 37 8.36 -32.88 -1.18
C ILE A 37 6.94 -32.33 -1.36
N MET A 38 6.57 -32.02 -2.59
CA MET A 38 5.18 -31.76 -2.98
C MET A 38 4.73 -32.87 -3.92
N SER A 39 3.53 -33.41 -3.75
CA SER A 39 3.02 -34.45 -4.64
C SER A 39 1.58 -34.21 -5.07
N ALA A 40 1.34 -34.29 -6.38
CA ALA A 40 0.02 -34.32 -6.97
C ALA A 40 -0.39 -35.76 -7.30
N ASP A 41 -1.55 -36.18 -6.82
CA ASP A 41 -2.20 -37.49 -7.01
C ASP A 41 -1.48 -38.73 -6.46
N ASN A 42 -0.15 -38.78 -6.48
CA ASN A 42 0.65 -39.92 -6.05
C ASN A 42 1.18 -39.76 -4.61
N PHE A 43 0.43 -40.23 -3.62
CA PHE A 43 0.71 -39.94 -2.21
C PHE A 43 2.11 -40.42 -1.73
N PRO A 44 2.96 -39.54 -1.15
CA PRO A 44 4.32 -39.88 -0.77
C PRO A 44 4.40 -40.52 0.62
N ALA A 45 3.84 -41.72 0.78
CA ALA A 45 3.71 -42.41 2.08
C ALA A 45 5.04 -42.57 2.84
N GLU A 46 6.14 -42.87 2.14
CA GLU A 46 7.46 -43.02 2.76
C GLU A 46 8.00 -41.69 3.30
N ALA A 47 7.77 -40.57 2.61
CA ALA A 47 8.17 -39.24 3.08
C ALA A 47 7.38 -38.83 4.33
N GLN A 48 6.08 -39.14 4.36
CA GLN A 48 5.25 -38.95 5.55
C GLN A 48 5.76 -39.78 6.74
N GLU A 49 6.09 -41.07 6.52
CA GLU A 49 6.62 -41.94 7.56
C GLU A 49 7.97 -41.43 8.11
N LEU A 50 8.83 -40.91 7.24
CA LEU A 50 10.08 -40.28 7.67
C LEU A 50 9.85 -39.01 8.49
N ALA A 51 8.89 -38.16 8.09
CA ALA A 51 8.52 -36.98 8.85
C ALA A 51 7.95 -37.36 10.24
N ARG A 52 7.12 -38.41 10.30
CA ARG A 52 6.60 -38.99 11.55
C ARG A 52 7.71 -39.50 12.47
N ASN A 53 8.72 -40.16 11.90
CA ASN A 53 9.85 -40.71 12.67
C ASN A 53 10.92 -39.66 13.04
N ASN A 54 10.84 -38.43 12.50
CA ASN A 54 11.74 -37.33 12.80
C ASN A 54 10.97 -36.08 13.26
N PRO A 55 10.21 -36.16 14.38
CA PRO A 55 9.27 -35.11 14.78
C PRO A 55 9.95 -33.78 15.18
N ASN A 56 11.25 -33.82 15.50
CA ASN A 56 12.03 -32.63 15.87
C ASN A 56 12.60 -31.88 14.66
N VAL A 57 12.38 -32.39 13.44
CA VAL A 57 12.84 -31.77 12.19
C VAL A 57 11.60 -31.37 11.39
N ARG A 58 11.51 -30.09 11.03
CA ARG A 58 10.37 -29.54 10.30
C ARG A 58 10.47 -29.86 8.81
N HIS A 59 10.08 -31.07 8.44
CA HIS A 59 9.95 -31.50 7.04
C HIS A 59 8.70 -30.89 6.38
N PHE A 60 8.79 -30.55 5.09
CA PHE A 60 7.61 -30.25 4.28
C PHE A 60 7.23 -31.45 3.43
N VAL A 61 6.06 -32.02 3.70
CA VAL A 61 5.43 -33.06 2.89
C VAL A 61 4.07 -32.52 2.45
N GLY A 62 3.91 -32.19 1.18
CA GLY A 62 2.68 -31.66 0.61
C GLY A 62 1.97 -32.70 -0.25
N TYR A 63 0.64 -32.76 -0.16
CA TYR A 63 -0.21 -33.60 -1.00
C TYR A 63 -1.41 -32.82 -1.53
N ARG A 64 -1.68 -32.99 -2.83
CA ARG A 64 -2.86 -32.46 -3.52
C ARG A 64 -3.47 -33.51 -4.43
N ARG A 65 -4.80 -33.48 -4.57
CA ARG A 65 -5.53 -34.24 -5.59
C ARG A 65 -5.77 -33.35 -6.81
N SER A 66 -5.39 -33.81 -8.01
CA SER A 66 -5.49 -33.01 -9.24
C SER A 66 -6.10 -33.74 -10.44
N THR A 67 -6.20 -35.08 -10.42
CA THR A 67 -6.75 -35.86 -11.54
C THR A 67 -8.23 -35.56 -11.78
N LYS A 68 -8.51 -34.90 -12.91
CA LYS A 68 -9.83 -34.85 -13.54
C LYS A 68 -10.16 -36.27 -14.03
N LYS A 69 -10.81 -37.11 -13.20
CA LYS A 69 -11.24 -38.44 -13.67
C LYS A 69 -12.05 -38.24 -14.97
N PRO A 70 -11.64 -38.81 -16.13
CA PRO A 70 -12.32 -38.61 -17.41
C PRO A 70 -13.80 -39.03 -17.40
N ASP A 71 -14.20 -39.82 -16.41
CA ASP A 71 -15.54 -40.42 -16.27
C ASP A 71 -16.29 -39.91 -15.02
N ALA A 72 -15.99 -38.71 -14.50
CA ALA A 72 -16.58 -38.16 -13.27
C ALA A 72 -18.08 -37.76 -13.40
N GLY A 73 -18.89 -38.53 -14.11
CA GLY A 73 -20.31 -38.65 -13.81
C GLY A 73 -20.49 -39.72 -12.73
N GLY A 74 -20.52 -39.33 -11.46
CA GLY A 74 -20.66 -40.27 -10.35
C GLY A 74 -20.51 -39.61 -8.96
N PRO A 75 -20.69 -40.36 -7.86
CA PRO A 75 -20.66 -39.84 -6.49
C PRO A 75 -19.30 -39.25 -6.06
N ASP A 76 -18.22 -39.54 -6.78
CA ASP A 76 -16.85 -39.07 -6.49
C ASP A 76 -16.51 -37.72 -7.16
N ALA A 77 -17.42 -37.11 -7.92
CA ALA A 77 -17.13 -35.89 -8.68
C ALA A 77 -16.96 -34.66 -7.77
N PRO A 78 -15.97 -33.78 -8.02
CA PRO A 78 -15.79 -32.57 -7.22
C PRO A 78 -16.96 -31.59 -7.44
N PRO A 79 -17.39 -30.85 -6.40
CA PRO A 79 -18.55 -29.94 -6.50
C PRO A 79 -18.45 -28.85 -7.57
N SER A 80 -17.23 -28.38 -7.85
CA SER A 80 -16.91 -27.37 -8.88
C SER A 80 -16.74 -27.96 -10.29
N GLY A 81 -16.66 -29.29 -10.42
CA GLY A 81 -16.21 -29.98 -11.64
C GLY A 81 -14.69 -29.99 -11.83
N ASP A 82 -13.92 -29.31 -10.98
CA ASP A 82 -12.45 -29.29 -11.00
C ASP A 82 -11.89 -29.40 -9.57
N PRO A 83 -11.15 -30.47 -9.23
CA PRO A 83 -10.69 -30.68 -7.85
C PRO A 83 -9.72 -29.60 -7.36
N ASN A 84 -9.18 -28.76 -8.25
CA ASN A 84 -8.20 -27.74 -7.87
C ASN A 84 -8.83 -26.41 -7.43
N VAL A 85 -10.15 -26.26 -7.52
CA VAL A 85 -10.82 -24.99 -7.20
C VAL A 85 -12.17 -25.21 -6.51
N PRO A 86 -12.55 -24.32 -5.58
CA PRO A 86 -13.89 -24.32 -5.02
C PRO A 86 -14.92 -23.92 -6.09
N ARG A 87 -16.20 -24.22 -5.85
CA ARG A 87 -17.28 -23.81 -6.75
C ARG A 87 -17.50 -22.30 -6.66
N TYR A 88 -17.20 -21.58 -7.73
CA TYR A 88 -17.49 -20.15 -7.85
C TYR A 88 -19.00 -19.87 -7.93
N GLY A 89 -19.40 -18.64 -7.60
CA GLY A 89 -20.80 -18.19 -7.71
C GLY A 89 -21.73 -18.60 -6.56
N VAL A 90 -21.18 -19.19 -5.48
CA VAL A 90 -21.90 -19.43 -4.21
C VAL A 90 -21.21 -18.70 -3.06
N SER A 91 -21.84 -18.64 -1.87
CA SER A 91 -21.21 -18.02 -0.70
C SER A 91 -19.89 -18.72 -0.33
N ALA A 92 -18.92 -17.97 0.21
CA ALA A 92 -17.60 -18.48 0.57
C ALA A 92 -17.68 -19.66 1.54
N GLN A 93 -18.55 -19.57 2.54
CA GLN A 93 -18.80 -20.65 3.49
C GLN A 93 -19.31 -21.93 2.79
N LYS A 94 -20.31 -21.81 1.91
CA LYS A 94 -20.86 -22.96 1.17
C LYS A 94 -19.81 -23.59 0.26
N ALA A 95 -19.06 -22.77 -0.46
CA ALA A 95 -17.95 -23.22 -1.29
C ALA A 95 -16.89 -23.97 -0.47
N SER A 96 -16.51 -23.44 0.70
CA SER A 96 -15.59 -24.10 1.63
C SER A 96 -16.15 -25.42 2.16
N ASP A 97 -17.41 -25.46 2.58
CA ASP A 97 -18.04 -26.67 3.13
C ASP A 97 -18.05 -27.82 2.10
N GLU A 98 -18.47 -27.53 0.87
CA GLU A 98 -18.52 -28.51 -0.21
C GLU A 98 -17.11 -28.96 -0.63
N HIS A 99 -16.18 -28.01 -0.77
CA HIS A 99 -14.82 -28.27 -1.21
C HIS A 99 -14.03 -29.09 -0.18
N TRP A 100 -14.13 -28.73 1.09
CA TRP A 100 -13.47 -29.43 2.19
C TRP A 100 -14.04 -30.84 2.39
N ALA A 101 -15.37 -30.98 2.38
CA ALA A 101 -16.02 -32.27 2.56
C ALA A 101 -15.61 -33.28 1.48
N TRP A 102 -15.46 -32.83 0.23
CA TRP A 102 -14.97 -33.68 -0.86
C TRP A 102 -13.51 -34.07 -0.65
N HIS A 103 -12.63 -33.08 -0.43
CA HIS A 103 -11.19 -33.33 -0.26
C HIS A 103 -10.83 -34.22 0.93
N THR A 104 -11.67 -34.24 1.97
CA THR A 104 -11.43 -35.02 3.19
C THR A 104 -12.26 -36.30 3.27
N ALA A 105 -13.02 -36.62 2.22
CA ALA A 105 -13.81 -37.83 2.20
C ALA A 105 -12.90 -39.09 2.24
N PRO A 106 -13.24 -40.13 3.02
CA PRO A 106 -12.38 -41.32 3.17
C PRO A 106 -12.06 -42.10 1.89
N HIS A 107 -12.86 -41.91 0.83
CA HIS A 107 -12.64 -42.53 -0.49
C HIS A 107 -11.84 -41.64 -1.45
N ILE A 108 -11.60 -40.38 -1.08
CA ILE A 108 -10.80 -39.40 -1.85
C ILE A 108 -9.37 -39.33 -1.32
N LEU A 109 -9.19 -39.27 0.00
CA LEU A 109 -7.86 -39.35 0.61
C LEU A 109 -7.33 -40.79 0.62
N PRO A 110 -6.03 -40.99 0.37
CA PRO A 110 -5.38 -42.29 0.59
C PRO A 110 -5.59 -42.78 2.03
N PRO A 111 -5.86 -44.08 2.26
CA PRO A 111 -6.04 -44.63 3.61
C PRO A 111 -4.86 -44.37 4.57
N GLU A 112 -3.66 -44.27 4.03
CA GLU A 112 -2.41 -44.01 4.75
C GLU A 112 -2.13 -42.51 5.00
N TYR A 113 -2.98 -41.60 4.49
CA TYR A 113 -2.83 -40.16 4.70
C TYR A 113 -3.02 -39.80 6.17
N ASP A 114 -2.09 -39.01 6.72
CA ASP A 114 -2.13 -38.49 8.08
C ASP A 114 -1.85 -36.99 8.07
N GLY A 115 -2.92 -36.20 8.25
CA GLY A 115 -2.88 -34.75 8.16
C GLY A 115 -1.95 -34.08 9.19
N ARG A 116 -1.52 -34.78 10.25
CA ARG A 116 -0.56 -34.22 11.22
C ARG A 116 0.85 -34.09 10.65
N PHE A 117 1.18 -34.88 9.63
CA PHE A 117 2.52 -34.97 9.05
C PHE A 117 2.57 -34.54 7.58
N THR A 118 1.41 -34.42 6.92
CA THR A 118 1.30 -34.02 5.52
C THR A 118 0.41 -32.79 5.36
N TYR A 119 0.94 -31.72 4.75
CA TYR A 119 0.17 -30.55 4.33
C TYR A 119 -0.80 -30.94 3.21
N LEU A 120 -2.10 -30.79 3.46
CA LEU A 120 -3.11 -30.83 2.40
C LEU A 120 -3.12 -29.48 1.67
N ILE A 121 -3.21 -29.52 0.34
CA ILE A 121 -3.41 -28.34 -0.50
C ILE A 121 -4.63 -28.63 -1.38
N THR A 122 -5.70 -27.85 -1.22
CA THR A 122 -6.95 -28.09 -1.96
C THR A 122 -7.17 -27.11 -3.11
N VAL A 123 -6.56 -25.93 -3.07
CA VAL A 123 -6.69 -24.94 -4.14
C VAL A 123 -5.38 -24.81 -4.91
N ASN A 124 -5.48 -24.84 -6.24
CA ASN A 124 -4.35 -24.67 -7.14
C ASN A 124 -4.78 -24.02 -8.45
N GLU A 125 -3.99 -23.06 -8.91
CA GLU A 125 -4.26 -22.20 -10.05
C GLU A 125 -5.72 -21.71 -10.11
N PRO A 126 -6.24 -21.11 -9.02
CA PRO A 126 -7.57 -20.52 -9.02
C PRO A 126 -7.66 -19.37 -10.03
N ASN A 127 -8.87 -18.90 -10.32
CA ASN A 127 -9.13 -17.95 -11.40
C ASN A 127 -8.20 -16.72 -11.33
N LYS A 128 -7.27 -16.65 -12.28
CA LYS A 128 -6.26 -15.60 -12.40
C LYS A 128 -6.66 -14.46 -13.34
N ASP A 129 -7.74 -14.66 -14.10
CA ASP A 129 -8.22 -13.72 -15.11
C ASP A 129 -9.29 -12.75 -14.56
N ASP A 130 -9.81 -13.01 -13.35
CA ASP A 130 -10.83 -12.20 -12.66
C ASP A 130 -10.43 -11.97 -11.20
N ASP A 131 -9.91 -10.78 -10.92
CA ASP A 131 -9.42 -10.36 -9.60
C ASP A 131 -10.55 -10.09 -8.58
N THR A 132 -11.81 -10.02 -9.03
CA THR A 132 -12.96 -9.77 -8.14
C THR A 132 -13.23 -10.90 -7.16
N TYR A 133 -12.73 -12.11 -7.45
CA TYR A 133 -12.90 -13.28 -6.59
C TYR A 133 -11.82 -13.42 -5.51
N VAL A 134 -10.79 -12.57 -5.48
CA VAL A 134 -9.64 -12.77 -4.57
C VAL A 134 -10.03 -12.66 -3.10
N GLU A 135 -10.82 -11.67 -2.72
CA GLU A 135 -11.31 -11.52 -1.33
C GLU A 135 -12.34 -12.60 -0.95
N TRP A 136 -13.10 -13.10 -1.92
CA TRP A 136 -14.00 -14.23 -1.72
C TRP A 136 -13.22 -15.54 -1.53
N LEU A 137 -12.17 -15.75 -2.31
CA LEU A 137 -11.32 -16.94 -2.22
C LEU A 137 -10.53 -16.94 -0.91
N ALA A 138 -10.07 -15.77 -0.45
CA ALA A 138 -9.47 -15.62 0.87
C ALA A 138 -10.43 -16.01 2.00
N GLU A 139 -11.72 -15.67 1.87
CA GLU A 139 -12.74 -16.08 2.83
C GLU A 139 -13.03 -17.59 2.77
N VAL A 140 -13.06 -18.20 1.57
CA VAL A 140 -13.16 -19.66 1.40
C VAL A 140 -12.01 -20.36 2.11
N GLU A 141 -10.78 -19.90 1.89
CA GLU A 141 -9.60 -20.51 2.50
C GLU A 141 -9.50 -20.23 4.00
N TYR A 142 -10.01 -19.10 4.49
CA TYR A 142 -10.14 -18.86 5.93
C TYR A 142 -11.00 -19.95 6.58
N TYR A 143 -12.16 -20.28 5.98
CA TYR A 143 -12.99 -21.38 6.46
C TYR A 143 -12.33 -22.76 6.32
N ASN A 144 -11.54 -23.01 5.27
CA ASN A 144 -10.78 -24.26 5.14
C ASN A 144 -9.69 -24.38 6.21
N CYS A 145 -8.97 -23.29 6.51
CA CYS A 145 -7.98 -23.24 7.59
C CYS A 145 -8.61 -23.57 8.94
N LEU A 146 -9.79 -22.99 9.26
CA LEU A 146 -10.51 -23.34 10.49
C LEU A 146 -10.89 -24.83 10.56
N LYS A 147 -11.34 -25.42 9.45
CA LYS A 147 -11.66 -26.85 9.37
C LYS A 147 -10.41 -27.72 9.49
N ALA A 148 -9.29 -27.31 8.90
CA ALA A 148 -8.01 -27.99 9.02
C ALA A 148 -7.51 -28.01 10.47
N LEU A 149 -7.54 -26.86 11.14
CA LEU A 149 -7.17 -26.74 12.56
C LEU A 149 -8.05 -27.66 13.43
N ALA A 150 -9.36 -27.65 13.21
CA ALA A 150 -10.30 -28.51 13.93
C ALA A 150 -10.04 -30.01 13.70
N ALA A 151 -9.61 -30.39 12.49
CA ALA A 151 -9.24 -31.76 12.15
C ALA A 151 -7.81 -32.15 12.59
N GLY A 152 -7.02 -31.21 13.10
CA GLY A 152 -5.61 -31.42 13.42
C GLY A 152 -4.72 -31.58 12.18
N PHE A 153 -5.17 -31.10 11.02
CA PHE A 153 -4.45 -31.20 9.76
C PHE A 153 -3.45 -30.06 9.60
N ARG A 154 -2.36 -30.36 8.89
CA ARG A 154 -1.50 -29.37 8.27
C ARG A 154 -2.11 -28.95 6.93
N TYR A 155 -2.15 -27.66 6.64
CA TYR A 155 -2.85 -27.12 5.48
C TYR A 155 -2.11 -25.93 4.88
N ALA A 156 -2.04 -25.84 3.54
CA ALA A 156 -1.37 -24.73 2.86
C ALA A 156 -2.25 -24.09 1.78
N VAL A 157 -2.30 -22.74 1.78
CA VAL A 157 -3.13 -21.90 0.90
C VAL A 157 -2.24 -20.92 0.15
N PHE A 158 -2.18 -20.75 -1.15
CA PHE A 158 -2.97 -21.22 -2.26
C PHE A 158 -1.95 -21.79 -3.27
N GLY A 159 -2.24 -22.79 -4.08
CA GLY A 159 -1.35 -23.14 -5.20
C GLY A 159 -1.40 -22.08 -6.32
N TRP A 160 -1.13 -20.81 -6.06
CA TRP A 160 -1.31 -19.71 -7.02
C TRP A 160 -0.18 -19.65 -8.05
N SER A 161 -0.53 -19.38 -9.32
CA SER A 161 0.46 -19.20 -10.38
C SER A 161 1.36 -17.99 -10.13
N GLY A 162 2.62 -18.08 -10.58
CA GLY A 162 3.57 -16.97 -10.50
C GLY A 162 3.01 -15.69 -11.12
N GLY A 163 3.10 -14.58 -10.39
CA GLY A 163 2.51 -13.29 -10.76
C GLY A 163 1.11 -13.02 -10.19
N THR A 164 0.46 -14.02 -9.60
CA THR A 164 -0.83 -13.88 -8.92
C THR A 164 -0.79 -14.41 -7.48
N PRO A 165 -1.54 -13.82 -6.55
CA PRO A 165 -2.33 -12.61 -6.71
C PRO A 165 -1.37 -11.40 -6.71
N GLU A 166 -1.76 -10.33 -7.41
CA GLU A 166 -0.98 -9.08 -7.43
C GLU A 166 -0.66 -8.53 -6.03
N PRO A 167 0.43 -7.74 -5.84
CA PRO A 167 0.87 -7.25 -4.54
C PRO A 167 -0.18 -6.55 -3.66
N TYR A 168 -1.17 -5.90 -4.26
CA TYR A 168 -2.24 -5.21 -3.53
C TYR A 168 -3.32 -6.18 -2.99
N HIS A 169 -3.49 -7.36 -3.59
CA HIS A 169 -4.44 -8.36 -3.11
C HIS A 169 -4.08 -8.88 -1.72
N TRP A 170 -2.80 -8.96 -1.39
CA TRP A 170 -2.33 -9.33 -0.04
C TRP A 170 -2.81 -8.39 1.07
N GLN A 171 -3.31 -7.20 0.71
CA GLN A 171 -3.73 -6.16 1.65
C GLN A 171 -5.25 -6.08 1.84
N GLY A 172 -6.01 -6.94 1.15
CA GLY A 172 -7.46 -7.06 1.27
C GLY A 172 -7.89 -7.46 2.69
N SER A 173 -9.12 -7.13 3.04
CA SER A 173 -9.67 -7.33 4.38
C SER A 173 -9.82 -8.81 4.77
N ASN A 174 -10.32 -9.65 3.87
CA ASN A 174 -10.45 -11.09 4.07
C ASN A 174 -9.09 -11.79 3.92
N MET A 175 -8.26 -11.33 2.99
CA MET A 175 -6.88 -11.80 2.86
C MET A 175 -6.08 -11.57 4.15
N LYS A 176 -6.17 -10.38 4.77
CA LYS A 176 -5.52 -10.10 6.06
C LYS A 176 -5.99 -11.04 7.16
N LYS A 177 -7.31 -11.26 7.29
CA LYS A 177 -7.87 -12.22 8.27
C LYS A 177 -7.33 -13.64 8.07
N LEU A 178 -7.22 -14.09 6.82
CA LEU A 178 -6.61 -15.39 6.49
C LEU A 178 -5.14 -15.43 6.90
N LEU A 179 -4.35 -14.41 6.51
CA LEU A 179 -2.93 -14.35 6.84
C LEU A 179 -2.69 -14.26 8.35
N ASP A 180 -3.53 -13.53 9.09
CA ASP A 180 -3.49 -13.47 10.57
C ASP A 180 -3.70 -14.85 11.19
N LEU A 181 -4.69 -15.61 10.70
CA LEU A 181 -4.94 -16.97 11.16
C LEU A 181 -3.75 -17.90 10.87
N ILE A 182 -3.12 -17.77 9.71
CA ILE A 182 -1.95 -18.57 9.34
C ILE A 182 -0.76 -18.26 10.25
N GLU A 183 -0.50 -16.97 10.54
CA GLU A 183 0.58 -16.55 11.45
C GLU A 183 0.36 -16.98 12.90
N GLN A 184 -0.90 -17.08 13.34
CA GLN A 184 -1.25 -17.59 14.67
C GLN A 184 -1.02 -19.11 14.81
N HIS A 185 -1.01 -19.85 13.70
CA HIS A 185 -0.88 -21.31 13.69
C HIS A 185 0.25 -21.80 12.78
N PRO A 186 1.50 -21.33 12.97
CA PRO A 186 2.57 -21.53 12.01
C PRO A 186 3.01 -22.99 11.85
N GLU A 187 2.76 -23.84 12.84
CA GLU A 187 3.09 -25.27 12.81
C GLU A 187 2.08 -26.14 12.03
N GLN A 188 0.90 -25.58 11.74
CA GLN A 188 -0.19 -26.26 11.04
C GLN A 188 -0.56 -25.60 9.72
N LEU A 189 -0.50 -24.28 9.63
CA LEU A 189 -0.93 -23.53 8.46
C LEU A 189 0.27 -22.91 7.73
N ALA A 190 0.17 -22.81 6.41
CA ALA A 190 1.18 -22.15 5.59
C ALA A 190 0.57 -21.48 4.37
N VAL A 191 1.33 -20.56 3.78
CA VAL A 191 1.04 -20.06 2.44
C VAL A 191 1.78 -20.89 1.38
N ALA A 192 1.07 -21.39 0.37
CA ALA A 192 1.64 -22.05 -0.80
C ALA A 192 1.74 -21.06 -1.97
N THR A 193 2.68 -21.29 -2.91
CA THR A 193 2.93 -20.42 -4.07
C THR A 193 3.64 -21.12 -5.22
N HIS A 194 3.50 -20.60 -6.45
CA HIS A 194 4.29 -21.04 -7.61
C HIS A 194 5.21 -19.93 -8.15
N GLU A 195 6.40 -20.29 -8.65
CA GLU A 195 7.37 -19.38 -9.27
C GLU A 195 8.10 -20.02 -10.47
N TYR A 196 7.82 -19.59 -11.70
CA TYR A 196 8.48 -20.17 -12.89
C TYR A 196 9.24 -19.11 -13.67
N SER A 197 10.32 -19.54 -14.33
CA SER A 197 10.94 -18.79 -15.42
C SER A 197 10.26 -19.11 -16.76
N TRP A 198 10.27 -18.14 -17.67
CA TRP A 198 9.73 -18.34 -19.02
C TRP A 198 10.63 -19.18 -19.92
N THR A 199 11.93 -19.24 -19.61
CA THR A 199 12.92 -19.87 -20.49
C THR A 199 13.74 -20.92 -19.74
N THR A 200 14.36 -21.81 -20.50
CA THR A 200 15.34 -22.77 -19.98
C THR A 200 16.75 -22.18 -19.83
N SER A 201 16.96 -20.93 -20.26
CA SER A 201 18.29 -20.32 -20.28
C SER A 201 18.74 -19.87 -18.89
N SER A 202 17.81 -19.45 -18.03
CA SER A 202 18.08 -19.13 -16.62
C SER A 202 16.80 -19.22 -15.78
N ILE A 203 16.93 -19.60 -14.52
CA ILE A 203 15.83 -19.60 -13.55
C ILE A 203 15.31 -18.17 -13.24
N TRP A 204 16.11 -17.16 -13.58
CA TRP A 204 15.83 -15.74 -13.35
C TRP A 204 15.16 -15.04 -14.54
N ALA A 205 14.88 -15.74 -15.65
CA ALA A 205 14.30 -15.17 -16.85
C ALA A 205 12.76 -15.04 -16.76
N GLY A 206 12.21 -13.86 -17.11
CA GLY A 206 10.75 -13.61 -17.11
C GLY A 206 10.14 -13.71 -18.52
N SER A 207 8.80 -13.74 -18.61
CA SER A 207 8.10 -13.78 -19.90
C SER A 207 8.09 -12.45 -20.65
N GLU A 208 8.01 -12.51 -21.98
CA GLU A 208 8.00 -11.33 -22.87
C GLU A 208 6.78 -10.43 -22.66
N ASP A 209 5.68 -10.98 -22.15
CA ASP A 209 4.42 -10.29 -21.81
C ASP A 209 4.30 -9.92 -20.32
N GLY A 210 5.31 -10.20 -19.50
CA GLY A 210 5.33 -9.92 -18.06
C GLY A 210 4.32 -10.71 -17.22
N LYS A 211 3.60 -11.69 -17.79
CA LYS A 211 2.61 -12.52 -17.08
C LYS A 211 3.21 -13.62 -16.20
N TYR A 212 4.41 -14.11 -16.54
CA TYR A 212 5.15 -15.08 -15.74
C TYR A 212 6.42 -14.39 -15.23
N ASP A 213 6.35 -13.91 -14.00
CA ASP A 213 7.41 -13.13 -13.38
C ASP A 213 8.53 -14.00 -12.80
N ARG A 214 9.75 -13.47 -12.93
CA ARG A 214 11.01 -14.01 -12.43
C ARG A 214 10.87 -14.53 -11.00
N VAL A 215 11.51 -15.68 -10.72
CA VAL A 215 11.73 -16.17 -9.35
C VAL A 215 12.22 -15.02 -8.46
N GLY A 216 11.51 -14.75 -7.35
CA GLY A 216 11.81 -13.68 -6.40
C GLY A 216 10.94 -12.40 -6.44
N ARG A 217 9.95 -12.24 -7.34
CA ARG A 217 9.11 -11.00 -7.41
C ARG A 217 7.88 -11.00 -6.50
N ALA A 218 7.03 -12.01 -6.58
CA ALA A 218 5.70 -11.95 -5.94
C ALA A 218 5.77 -11.96 -4.40
N TYR A 219 6.74 -12.66 -3.80
CA TYR A 219 6.74 -12.97 -2.37
C TYR A 219 7.69 -12.15 -1.51
N LYS A 220 8.63 -11.40 -2.11
CA LYS A 220 9.39 -10.37 -1.38
C LYS A 220 8.46 -9.30 -0.80
N ASN A 221 7.35 -8.99 -1.46
CA ASN A 221 6.39 -8.01 -0.95
C ASN A 221 5.60 -8.56 0.25
N LEU A 222 5.14 -9.82 0.20
CA LEU A 222 4.42 -10.46 1.28
C LEU A 222 5.32 -10.66 2.51
N LEU A 223 6.50 -11.25 2.35
CA LEU A 223 7.42 -11.51 3.45
C LEU A 223 8.10 -10.24 4.01
N ARG A 224 8.17 -9.14 3.23
CA ARG A 224 8.57 -7.82 3.76
C ARG A 224 7.51 -7.23 4.68
N LEU A 225 6.24 -7.51 4.44
CA LEU A 225 5.13 -7.06 5.28
C LEU A 225 4.88 -7.99 6.47
N ARG A 226 5.12 -9.29 6.29
CA ARG A 226 4.84 -10.37 7.25
C ARG A 226 6.00 -11.38 7.29
N PRO A 227 7.14 -11.03 7.89
CA PRO A 227 8.34 -11.88 7.91
C PRO A 227 8.14 -13.19 8.69
N SER A 228 7.16 -13.23 9.59
CA SER A 228 6.76 -14.40 10.37
C SER A 228 5.87 -15.39 9.63
N LEU A 229 5.36 -15.05 8.45
CA LEU A 229 4.40 -15.89 7.74
C LEU A 229 5.05 -17.22 7.28
N PRO A 230 4.50 -18.39 7.65
CA PRO A 230 4.94 -19.66 7.10
C PRO A 230 4.65 -19.74 5.61
N LEU A 231 5.67 -20.07 4.81
CA LEU A 231 5.61 -20.03 3.35
C LEU A 231 6.30 -21.23 2.73
N VAL A 232 5.68 -21.81 1.71
CA VAL A 232 6.26 -22.84 0.85
C VAL A 232 6.04 -22.50 -0.64
N ILE A 233 7.07 -22.70 -1.46
CA ILE A 233 6.94 -22.64 -2.92
C ILE A 233 6.69 -24.05 -3.42
N THR A 234 5.43 -24.37 -3.73
CA THR A 234 5.02 -25.73 -4.11
C THR A 234 5.48 -26.10 -5.50
N GLU A 235 5.67 -25.13 -6.39
CA GLU A 235 6.12 -25.36 -7.76
C GLU A 235 7.09 -24.24 -8.18
N PHE A 236 8.34 -24.58 -8.49
CA PHE A 236 9.25 -23.62 -9.12
C PHE A 236 10.16 -24.23 -10.18
N GLY A 237 10.69 -23.40 -11.08
CA GLY A 237 11.68 -23.87 -12.04
C GLY A 237 11.84 -22.96 -13.25
N TRP A 238 12.20 -23.59 -14.38
CA TRP A 238 12.40 -22.95 -15.66
C TRP A 238 11.10 -22.98 -16.47
N ALA A 239 11.17 -23.25 -17.78
CA ALA A 239 10.00 -23.34 -18.64
C ALA A 239 9.12 -24.55 -18.30
N GLU A 240 7.80 -24.41 -18.53
CA GLU A 240 6.76 -25.43 -18.23
C GLU A 240 7.13 -26.85 -18.68
N ARG A 241 7.79 -26.97 -19.84
CA ARG A 241 8.06 -28.25 -20.53
C ARG A 241 9.53 -28.62 -20.63
N ALA A 242 10.43 -27.83 -20.03
CA ALA A 242 11.86 -28.06 -20.16
C ALA A 242 12.67 -27.44 -19.01
N ALA A 243 13.80 -28.09 -18.69
CA ALA A 243 14.76 -27.65 -17.69
C ALA A 243 16.20 -27.76 -18.24
N PRO A 244 17.20 -27.14 -17.58
CA PRO A 244 18.60 -27.20 -18.00
C PRO A 244 19.15 -28.63 -18.13
N SER A 245 19.75 -28.98 -19.26
CA SER A 245 20.44 -30.27 -19.36
C SER A 245 21.75 -30.33 -18.55
N ASP A 246 22.34 -29.16 -18.28
CA ASP A 246 23.49 -28.97 -17.39
C ASP A 246 23.03 -29.04 -15.93
N VAL A 247 23.39 -30.14 -15.27
CA VAL A 247 23.00 -30.42 -13.89
C VAL A 247 23.69 -29.47 -12.91
N SER A 248 24.97 -29.17 -13.12
CA SER A 248 25.72 -28.30 -12.20
C SER A 248 25.11 -26.90 -12.18
N ARG A 249 24.80 -26.35 -13.36
CA ARG A 249 24.10 -25.06 -13.48
C ARG A 249 22.74 -25.08 -12.80
N ALA A 250 21.98 -26.16 -12.98
CA ALA A 250 20.66 -26.29 -12.37
C ALA A 250 20.74 -26.31 -10.83
N ILE A 251 21.70 -27.04 -10.26
CA ILE A 251 21.89 -27.10 -8.80
C ILE A 251 22.33 -25.76 -8.22
N GLU A 252 23.21 -25.03 -8.91
CA GLU A 252 23.62 -23.67 -8.53
C GLU A 252 22.42 -22.72 -8.52
N GLU A 253 21.64 -22.68 -9.60
CA GLU A 253 20.43 -21.84 -9.67
C GLU A 253 19.38 -22.23 -8.60
N ILE A 254 19.19 -23.52 -8.31
CA ILE A 254 18.30 -23.99 -7.21
C ILE A 254 18.81 -23.52 -5.85
N ARG A 255 20.12 -23.58 -5.62
CA ARG A 255 20.75 -23.11 -4.39
C ARG A 255 20.50 -21.62 -4.19
N GLU A 256 20.71 -20.81 -5.21
CA GLU A 256 20.48 -19.36 -5.15
C GLU A 256 19.02 -19.02 -4.76
N VAL A 257 18.03 -19.80 -5.25
CA VAL A 257 16.63 -19.65 -4.82
C VAL A 257 16.45 -19.94 -3.34
N GLY A 258 17.06 -21.02 -2.82
CA GLY A 258 16.94 -21.32 -1.40
C GLY A 258 17.70 -20.33 -0.50
N GLU A 259 18.84 -19.79 -0.96
CA GLU A 259 19.57 -18.72 -0.28
C GLU A 259 18.76 -17.41 -0.23
N LEU A 260 18.02 -17.10 -1.31
CA LEU A 260 17.15 -15.93 -1.38
C LEU A 260 16.10 -15.89 -0.26
N TYR A 261 15.56 -17.05 0.12
CA TYR A 261 14.48 -17.18 1.11
C TYR A 261 14.96 -17.66 2.49
N ALA A 262 16.22 -18.06 2.63
CA ALA A 262 16.78 -18.51 3.90
C ALA A 262 16.66 -17.52 5.08
N PRO A 263 16.70 -16.18 4.88
CA PRO A 263 16.54 -15.22 5.98
C PRO A 263 15.18 -15.24 6.67
N TYR A 264 14.13 -15.82 6.08
CA TYR A 264 12.78 -15.77 6.65
C TYR A 264 12.55 -16.92 7.65
N PRO A 265 12.17 -16.63 8.91
CA PRO A 265 12.17 -17.60 10.01
C PRO A 265 11.22 -18.79 9.80
N ASN A 266 10.09 -18.61 9.10
CA ASN A 266 9.11 -19.67 8.86
C ASN A 266 9.03 -20.17 7.41
N TYR A 267 10.07 -19.91 6.59
CA TYR A 267 10.18 -20.51 5.26
C TYR A 267 10.31 -22.03 5.35
N LEU A 268 9.45 -22.75 4.63
CA LEU A 268 9.32 -24.22 4.61
C LEU A 268 10.06 -24.85 3.44
N GLY A 269 10.36 -24.08 2.39
CA GLY A 269 11.16 -24.51 1.25
C GLY A 269 10.51 -24.34 -0.13
N ALA A 270 11.20 -24.81 -1.16
CA ALA A 270 10.76 -24.75 -2.56
C ALA A 270 10.87 -26.11 -3.27
N ALA A 271 9.89 -26.49 -4.08
CA ALA A 271 9.85 -27.75 -4.81
C ALA A 271 9.99 -27.58 -6.34
N VAL A 272 11.05 -28.14 -6.92
CA VAL A 272 11.35 -28.05 -8.35
C VAL A 272 10.31 -28.81 -9.18
N TRP A 273 9.72 -28.13 -10.16
CA TRP A 273 8.80 -28.64 -11.16
C TRP A 273 9.54 -29.51 -12.20
N TYR A 274 9.15 -30.73 -12.60
CA TYR A 274 8.13 -31.71 -12.17
C TYR A 274 8.70 -33.09 -12.51
N LEU A 275 8.47 -34.11 -11.67
CA LEU A 275 9.07 -35.46 -11.84
C LEU A 275 8.18 -36.51 -12.53
N GLY A 276 6.98 -36.14 -13.00
CA GLY A 276 6.07 -37.05 -13.69
C GLY A 276 6.05 -36.87 -15.22
N PRO A 277 5.49 -37.84 -15.97
CA PRO A 277 5.28 -37.72 -17.40
C PRO A 277 4.17 -36.70 -17.74
N GLY A 278 4.12 -36.25 -19.00
CA GLY A 278 3.00 -35.47 -19.54
C GLY A 278 3.32 -34.01 -19.90
N PHE A 279 4.45 -33.47 -19.43
CA PHE A 279 4.88 -32.09 -19.69
C PHE A 279 6.17 -32.05 -20.51
N GLY A 280 6.14 -32.65 -21.70
CA GLY A 280 7.33 -32.81 -22.54
C GLY A 280 8.30 -33.82 -21.93
N GLU A 281 9.57 -33.43 -21.81
CA GLU A 281 10.67 -34.29 -21.36
C GLU A 281 11.35 -33.72 -20.09
N ILE A 282 10.64 -32.84 -19.39
CA ILE A 282 11.15 -32.14 -18.20
C ILE A 282 11.50 -33.12 -17.08
N ASP A 283 10.68 -34.14 -16.88
CA ASP A 283 10.90 -35.21 -15.91
C ASP A 283 12.24 -35.90 -16.15
N LYS A 284 12.53 -36.31 -17.38
CA LYS A 284 13.81 -36.97 -17.73
C LYS A 284 15.01 -36.09 -17.40
N THR A 285 14.83 -34.77 -17.45
CA THR A 285 15.87 -33.81 -17.09
C THR A 285 16.00 -33.64 -15.58
N VAL A 286 14.92 -33.28 -14.89
CA VAL A 286 14.91 -32.95 -13.46
C VAL A 286 15.24 -34.18 -12.59
N ASN A 287 14.93 -35.39 -13.06
CA ASN A 287 15.35 -36.62 -12.37
C ASN A 287 16.86 -36.77 -12.21
N ARG A 288 17.66 -36.13 -13.08
CA ARG A 288 19.13 -36.13 -12.96
C ARG A 288 19.62 -35.24 -11.82
N TYR A 289 18.78 -34.34 -11.29
CA TYR A 289 19.14 -33.41 -10.22
C TYR A 289 19.01 -34.04 -8.82
N ILE A 290 18.27 -35.14 -8.67
CA ILE A 290 17.90 -35.73 -7.37
C ILE A 290 19.11 -36.00 -6.47
N GLY A 291 20.10 -36.72 -6.97
CA GLY A 291 21.32 -37.03 -6.19
C GLY A 291 22.18 -35.79 -5.94
N PRO A 292 22.55 -35.04 -7.00
CA PRO A 292 23.35 -33.82 -6.87
C PRO A 292 22.75 -32.77 -5.93
N LEU A 293 21.43 -32.56 -5.93
CA LEU A 293 20.77 -31.65 -5.00
C LEU A 293 20.87 -32.15 -3.56
N GLY A 294 20.67 -33.46 -3.33
CA GLY A 294 20.85 -34.07 -2.01
C GLY A 294 22.28 -33.90 -1.49
N ASP A 295 23.28 -34.08 -2.34
CA ASP A 295 24.70 -33.86 -2.00
C ASP A 295 25.00 -32.40 -1.69
N GLU A 296 24.40 -31.48 -2.45
CA GLU A 296 24.57 -30.05 -2.28
C GLU A 296 24.05 -29.55 -0.94
N ILE A 297 22.81 -29.93 -0.58
CA ILE A 297 22.17 -29.57 0.69
C ILE A 297 23.01 -30.04 1.89
N ILE A 298 23.59 -31.24 1.79
CA ILE A 298 24.42 -31.81 2.85
C ILE A 298 25.75 -31.06 2.99
N SER A 299 26.34 -30.66 1.86
CA SER A 299 27.69 -30.08 1.83
C SER A 299 27.70 -28.59 2.17
N HIS A 300 26.56 -27.90 2.05
CA HIS A 300 26.47 -26.44 2.19
C HIS A 300 25.29 -26.00 3.08
N PRO A 301 25.38 -26.14 4.40
CA PRO A 301 24.37 -25.60 5.32
C PRO A 301 24.39 -24.06 5.32
N ILE A 302 23.21 -23.43 5.36
CA ILE A 302 23.08 -21.96 5.40
C ILE A 302 23.06 -21.49 6.86
N GLU A 303 23.93 -20.54 7.21
CA GLU A 303 23.88 -19.87 8.51
C GLU A 303 22.92 -18.68 8.46
N VAL A 304 21.87 -18.71 9.27
CA VAL A 304 20.87 -17.63 9.38
C VAL A 304 21.20 -16.83 10.64
N PRO A 305 21.36 -15.50 10.58
CA PRO A 305 21.53 -14.68 11.77
C PRO A 305 20.27 -14.71 12.66
N ASP A 306 20.44 -14.70 13.98
CA ASP A 306 19.33 -14.78 14.94
C ASP A 306 18.36 -13.61 14.79
N ALA A 307 17.06 -13.89 14.98
CA ALA A 307 16.01 -12.87 15.07
C ALA A 307 16.17 -12.07 16.37
N PRO A 308 15.83 -10.76 16.39
CA PRO A 308 15.85 -9.98 17.64
C PRO A 308 14.77 -10.49 18.62
N GLU A 309 15.16 -10.72 19.88
CA GLU A 309 14.27 -11.14 20.97
C GLU A 309 13.27 -10.05 21.39
N ASP A 310 12.04 -10.48 21.71
CA ASP A 310 11.02 -9.64 22.36
C ASP A 310 11.40 -9.27 23.81
N PRO A 311 11.01 -8.08 24.32
CA PRO A 311 11.32 -7.67 25.68
C PRO A 311 10.44 -8.42 26.72
N PRO A 312 10.96 -8.67 27.94
CA PRO A 312 10.26 -9.41 28.98
C PRO A 312 9.12 -8.60 29.63
N PRO A 313 8.11 -9.28 30.23
CA PRO A 313 6.99 -8.62 30.91
C PRO A 313 7.45 -7.82 32.14
N PRO A 314 6.74 -6.72 32.50
CA PRO A 314 7.16 -5.82 33.57
C PRO A 314 7.11 -6.47 34.96
N PRO A 315 8.01 -6.07 35.89
CA PRO A 315 8.07 -6.62 37.24
C PRO A 315 6.91 -6.13 38.14
N PRO A 316 6.57 -6.87 39.22
CA PRO A 316 5.58 -6.43 40.20
C PRO A 316 6.04 -5.16 40.96
N PRO A 317 5.13 -4.27 41.37
CA PRO A 317 5.48 -2.95 41.88
C PRO A 317 6.17 -2.99 43.26
N PRO A 318 7.15 -2.08 43.52
CA PRO A 318 7.81 -1.96 44.82
C PRO A 318 7.02 -1.08 45.82
N SER A 319 7.25 -1.35 47.12
CA SER A 319 6.53 -0.85 48.29
C SER A 319 6.52 0.68 48.48
N GLY A 320 5.33 1.26 48.32
CA GLY A 320 4.85 2.53 48.88
C GLY A 320 3.33 2.39 49.00
N GLY A 321 2.72 2.78 50.13
CA GLY A 321 1.33 2.42 50.46
C GLY A 321 0.27 2.88 49.44
N PRO A 322 -0.97 2.36 49.55
CA PRO A 322 -2.04 2.63 48.59
C PRO A 322 -2.38 4.13 48.51
N VAL A 323 -2.68 4.60 47.30
CA VAL A 323 -2.97 6.02 47.04
C VAL A 323 -4.48 6.25 47.02
N LEU A 324 -4.95 7.25 47.77
CA LEU A 324 -6.37 7.58 47.90
C LEU A 324 -6.90 8.32 46.66
N GLY A 325 -8.08 7.91 46.21
CA GLY A 325 -8.91 8.61 45.24
C GLY A 325 -10.39 8.37 45.49
N THR A 326 -11.23 8.90 44.60
CA THR A 326 -12.70 8.83 44.73
C THR A 326 -13.36 8.56 43.37
N ASP A 327 -14.64 8.24 43.36
CA ASP A 327 -15.45 8.30 42.15
C ASP A 327 -16.80 8.98 42.40
N VAL A 328 -17.28 9.72 41.39
CA VAL A 328 -18.42 10.64 41.54
C VAL A 328 -19.34 10.63 40.32
N SER A 329 -20.59 10.98 40.56
CA SER A 329 -21.64 11.18 39.55
C SER A 329 -22.49 12.41 39.90
N HIS A 330 -23.61 12.62 39.20
CA HIS A 330 -24.58 13.64 39.61
C HIS A 330 -25.16 13.44 41.03
N HIS A 331 -25.08 12.24 41.61
CA HIS A 331 -25.59 11.94 42.95
C HIS A 331 -24.87 12.69 44.07
N GLN A 332 -23.61 13.08 43.87
CA GLN A 332 -22.81 13.81 44.87
C GLN A 332 -23.12 15.32 44.92
N GLY A 333 -24.00 15.81 44.05
CA GLY A 333 -24.39 17.21 43.96
C GLY A 333 -23.27 18.13 43.46
N VAL A 334 -23.20 19.36 43.97
CA VAL A 334 -22.09 20.28 43.71
C VAL A 334 -20.89 19.87 44.56
N ILE A 335 -19.72 19.74 43.93
CA ILE A 335 -18.48 19.27 44.58
C ILE A 335 -17.44 20.40 44.61
N ASP A 336 -16.82 20.59 45.78
CA ASP A 336 -15.59 21.37 45.93
C ASP A 336 -14.37 20.45 45.75
N PHE A 337 -13.84 20.42 44.52
CA PHE A 337 -12.68 19.59 44.20
C PHE A 337 -11.38 20.10 44.83
N GLN A 338 -11.30 21.38 45.24
CA GLN A 338 -10.14 21.89 45.97
C GLN A 338 -10.11 21.27 47.36
N GLN A 339 -11.26 21.22 48.03
CA GLN A 339 -11.42 20.51 49.30
C GLN A 339 -11.14 19.01 49.14
N MET A 340 -11.61 18.38 48.07
CA MET A 340 -11.33 16.96 47.77
C MET A 340 -9.82 16.68 47.69
N ALA A 341 -9.06 17.50 46.97
CA ALA A 341 -7.61 17.38 46.88
C ALA A 341 -6.93 17.62 48.25
N ALA A 342 -7.39 18.62 49.01
CA ALA A 342 -6.91 18.93 50.34
C ALA A 342 -7.18 17.81 51.36
N ALA A 343 -8.28 17.07 51.20
CA ALA A 343 -8.64 15.89 51.99
C ALA A 343 -7.78 14.65 51.67
N GLY A 344 -6.86 14.75 50.70
CA GLY A 344 -5.88 13.70 50.41
C GLY A 344 -6.14 12.92 49.13
N ALA A 345 -7.19 13.22 48.38
CA ALA A 345 -7.43 12.57 47.09
C ALA A 345 -6.35 12.96 46.07
N ARG A 346 -5.87 11.97 45.32
CA ARG A 346 -4.90 12.14 44.21
C ARG A 346 -5.51 11.89 42.85
N PHE A 347 -6.62 11.15 42.81
CA PHE A 347 -7.39 10.93 41.60
C PHE A 347 -8.90 10.93 41.85
N VAL A 348 -9.68 11.19 40.79
CA VAL A 348 -11.14 11.07 40.77
C VAL A 348 -11.65 10.48 39.46
N PHE A 349 -12.49 9.45 39.53
CA PHE A 349 -13.27 8.98 38.37
C PHE A 349 -14.65 9.64 38.32
N ILE A 350 -15.07 10.11 37.15
CA ILE A 350 -16.31 10.90 36.98
C ILE A 350 -17.22 10.19 35.98
N LYS A 351 -18.47 9.92 36.36
CA LYS A 351 -19.45 9.29 35.46
C LYS A 351 -19.69 10.20 34.26
N ALA A 352 -19.42 9.70 33.05
CA ALA A 352 -19.68 10.44 31.83
C ALA A 352 -21.03 10.11 31.21
N SER A 353 -21.32 8.81 31.10
CA SER A 353 -22.52 8.32 30.43
C SER A 353 -22.93 6.94 30.92
N GLU A 354 -24.13 6.54 30.50
CA GLU A 354 -24.74 5.25 30.75
C GLU A 354 -25.57 4.92 29.51
N ARG A 355 -25.54 3.67 29.01
CA ARG A 355 -26.28 3.26 27.79
C ARG A 355 -26.11 4.21 26.60
N VAL A 356 -26.88 3.97 25.54
CA VAL A 356 -27.00 4.94 24.43
C VAL A 356 -28.03 6.00 24.81
N GLY A 357 -27.68 7.28 24.60
CA GLY A 357 -28.62 8.40 24.77
C GLY A 357 -28.71 8.98 26.19
N TRP A 358 -27.93 8.52 27.17
CA TRP A 358 -27.91 9.09 28.52
C TRP A 358 -26.50 9.59 28.88
N LYS A 359 -26.43 10.85 29.30
CA LYS A 359 -25.23 11.54 29.75
C LYS A 359 -25.43 11.94 31.20
N ASP A 360 -24.42 11.81 32.04
CA ASP A 360 -24.50 12.31 33.40
C ASP A 360 -24.62 13.85 33.38
N SER A 361 -25.65 14.36 34.05
CA SER A 361 -26.01 15.78 34.02
C SER A 361 -24.94 16.72 34.60
N ARG A 362 -24.04 16.19 35.44
CA ARG A 362 -22.96 16.95 36.09
C ARG A 362 -21.59 16.70 35.46
N PHE A 363 -21.45 15.77 34.51
CA PHE A 363 -20.15 15.38 33.95
C PHE A 363 -19.32 16.59 33.50
N ASN A 364 -19.86 17.44 32.64
CA ASN A 364 -19.11 18.59 32.10
C ASN A 364 -18.64 19.55 33.21
N GLU A 365 -19.49 19.80 34.21
CA GLU A 365 -19.17 20.68 35.33
C GLU A 365 -18.09 20.07 36.22
N ASN A 366 -18.27 18.80 36.60
CA ASN A 366 -17.33 18.06 37.45
C ASN A 366 -15.97 17.89 36.76
N TRP A 367 -15.99 17.57 35.47
CA TRP A 367 -14.79 17.38 34.66
C TRP A 367 -13.93 18.65 34.59
N ALA A 368 -14.55 19.80 34.34
CA ALA A 368 -13.88 21.09 34.29
C ALA A 368 -13.38 21.54 35.67
N LYS A 369 -14.20 21.39 36.72
CA LYS A 369 -13.84 21.81 38.08
C LYS A 369 -12.72 20.97 38.67
N ALA A 370 -12.76 19.65 38.50
CA ALA A 370 -11.69 18.76 38.93
C ALA A 370 -10.38 19.08 38.19
N GLY A 371 -10.45 19.39 36.89
CA GLY A 371 -9.27 19.62 36.04
C GLY A 371 -8.54 20.92 36.37
N ALA A 372 -9.18 21.83 37.11
CA ALA A 372 -8.56 23.05 37.59
C ALA A 372 -7.80 22.86 38.92
N GLN A 373 -7.89 21.68 39.55
CA GLN A 373 -7.33 21.47 40.89
C GLN A 373 -5.95 20.82 40.88
N HIS A 374 -5.21 21.14 41.94
CA HIS A 374 -3.85 20.67 42.16
C HIS A 374 -3.66 20.34 43.64
N TRP A 375 -2.67 19.50 43.95
CA TRP A 375 -2.18 19.20 45.28
C TRP A 375 -0.66 19.39 45.33
N ILE A 376 -0.12 19.51 46.54
CA ILE A 376 1.32 19.74 46.76
C ILE A 376 1.89 18.54 47.52
N ASP A 377 2.97 17.95 47.02
CA ASP A 377 3.66 16.85 47.70
C ASP A 377 4.54 17.36 48.86
N GLY A 378 5.08 16.43 49.66
CA GLY A 378 5.96 16.76 50.79
C GLY A 378 7.27 17.46 50.42
N ASN A 379 7.61 17.50 49.12
CA ASN A 379 8.79 18.18 48.58
C ASN A 379 8.43 19.54 47.95
N GLY A 380 7.17 19.96 48.02
CA GLY A 380 6.70 21.22 47.46
C GLY A 380 6.38 21.18 45.96
N HIS A 381 6.35 20.00 45.31
CA HIS A 381 5.94 19.90 43.92
C HIS A 381 4.42 20.00 43.80
N VAL A 382 3.97 20.75 42.79
CA VAL A 382 2.55 20.89 42.46
C VAL A 382 2.17 19.82 41.45
N TRP A 383 1.16 19.03 41.77
CA TRP A 383 0.64 17.93 40.94
C TRP A 383 -0.85 18.15 40.67
N PRO A 384 -1.36 17.79 39.47
CA PRO A 384 -2.79 17.87 39.20
C PRO A 384 -3.58 16.84 40.00
N LEU A 385 -4.84 17.13 40.29
CA LEU A 385 -5.81 16.09 40.67
C LEU A 385 -6.14 15.27 39.42
N LEU A 386 -5.75 14.00 39.40
CA LEU A 386 -5.85 13.14 38.20
C LEU A 386 -7.30 12.72 37.93
N ARG A 387 -7.80 12.89 36.71
CA ARG A 387 -9.18 12.57 36.35
C ARG A 387 -9.27 11.39 35.42
N GLY A 388 -10.27 10.54 35.62
CA GLY A 388 -10.70 9.54 34.65
C GLY A 388 -12.21 9.59 34.43
N ALA A 389 -12.68 9.15 33.26
CA ALA A 389 -14.11 9.07 32.96
C ALA A 389 -14.57 7.61 32.93
N TYR A 390 -15.78 7.34 33.42
CA TYR A 390 -16.37 6.01 33.35
C TYR A 390 -17.72 5.98 32.63
N HIS A 391 -18.01 4.83 32.00
CA HIS A 391 -19.27 4.52 31.35
C HIS A 391 -19.97 3.36 32.06
N PHE A 392 -21.19 3.58 32.56
CA PHE A 392 -22.03 2.50 33.08
C PHE A 392 -22.60 1.70 31.92
N TYR A 393 -22.11 0.47 31.74
CA TYR A 393 -22.46 -0.37 30.61
C TYR A 393 -23.80 -1.07 30.83
N ARG A 394 -24.66 -1.11 29.80
CA ARG A 394 -25.92 -1.85 29.81
C ARG A 394 -25.87 -2.99 28.80
N ASN A 395 -26.07 -4.23 29.25
CA ASN A 395 -25.81 -5.42 28.42
C ASN A 395 -26.82 -5.59 27.28
N SER A 396 -28.00 -4.95 27.39
CA SER A 396 -29.05 -4.99 26.37
C SER A 396 -28.85 -4.01 25.21
N PHE A 397 -27.81 -3.18 25.23
CA PHE A 397 -27.55 -2.17 24.20
C PHE A 397 -26.40 -2.60 23.27
N ASP A 398 -26.43 -2.09 22.04
CA ASP A 398 -25.38 -2.39 21.05
C ASP A 398 -24.00 -1.89 21.56
N PRO A 399 -22.97 -2.75 21.58
CA PRO A 399 -21.67 -2.42 22.15
C PRO A 399 -20.96 -1.28 21.41
N ILE A 400 -21.06 -1.22 20.07
CA ILE A 400 -20.38 -0.17 19.30
C ILE A 400 -21.08 1.18 19.51
N SER A 401 -22.41 1.18 19.59
CA SER A 401 -23.20 2.38 19.84
C SER A 401 -22.95 2.96 21.25
N GLN A 402 -22.81 2.11 22.27
CA GLN A 402 -22.42 2.55 23.62
C GLN A 402 -21.01 3.13 23.63
N ALA A 403 -20.06 2.49 22.93
CA ALA A 403 -18.69 2.96 22.83
C ALA A 403 -18.61 4.33 22.14
N ALA A 404 -19.29 4.50 21.00
CA ALA A 404 -19.40 5.77 20.30
C ALA A 404 -20.04 6.86 21.18
N TRP A 405 -21.13 6.52 21.89
CA TRP A 405 -21.81 7.45 22.80
C TRP A 405 -20.92 7.88 23.96
N PHE A 406 -20.15 6.97 24.54
CA PHE A 406 -19.18 7.30 25.58
C PHE A 406 -18.09 8.24 25.06
N LEU A 407 -17.54 7.95 23.88
CA LEU A 407 -16.50 8.77 23.25
C LEU A 407 -17.00 10.14 22.78
N GLU A 408 -18.28 10.29 22.45
CA GLU A 408 -18.91 11.58 22.15
C GLU A 408 -19.05 12.45 23.40
N ASN A 409 -19.34 11.84 24.55
CA ASN A 409 -19.63 12.56 25.79
C ASN A 409 -18.40 12.93 26.62
N VAL A 410 -17.28 12.25 26.41
CA VAL A 410 -15.96 12.66 26.91
C VAL A 410 -15.24 13.45 25.79
N PRO A 411 -14.69 14.65 26.03
CA PRO A 411 -14.07 15.43 24.96
C PRO A 411 -12.88 14.73 24.30
N ALA A 412 -12.81 14.71 22.97
CA ALA A 412 -11.66 14.15 22.24
C ALA A 412 -10.35 14.90 22.53
N SER A 413 -10.44 16.21 22.80
CA SER A 413 -9.31 17.07 23.17
C SER A 413 -8.84 16.90 24.62
N ASP A 414 -9.65 16.26 25.47
CA ASP A 414 -9.37 16.06 26.89
C ASP A 414 -10.02 14.77 27.38
N ARG A 415 -9.30 13.66 27.24
CA ARG A 415 -9.73 12.33 27.69
C ARG A 415 -9.32 12.01 29.13
N GLY A 416 -8.82 13.01 29.86
CA GLY A 416 -8.39 12.88 31.24
C GLY A 416 -7.02 12.24 31.39
N GLU A 417 -6.47 12.37 32.58
CA GLU A 417 -5.13 11.89 32.91
C GLU A 417 -5.09 10.36 33.11
N LEU A 418 -6.22 9.75 33.48
CA LEU A 418 -6.36 8.30 33.68
C LEU A 418 -7.07 7.61 32.51
N PRO A 419 -6.80 6.31 32.26
CA PRO A 419 -7.52 5.54 31.25
C PRO A 419 -9.05 5.55 31.46
N LEU A 420 -9.80 5.45 30.37
CA LEU A 420 -11.26 5.33 30.42
C LEU A 420 -11.67 4.03 31.12
N VAL A 421 -12.78 4.08 31.85
CA VAL A 421 -13.30 2.95 32.63
C VAL A 421 -14.60 2.44 32.03
N VAL A 422 -14.75 1.12 31.96
CA VAL A 422 -16.05 0.46 31.76
C VAL A 422 -16.53 -0.09 33.10
N ASP A 423 -17.75 0.29 33.48
CA ASP A 423 -18.41 -0.12 34.71
C ASP A 423 -19.43 -1.23 34.39
N LEU A 424 -19.20 -2.42 34.96
CA LEU A 424 -19.92 -3.67 34.70
C LEU A 424 -20.67 -4.17 35.93
N GLU A 425 -21.91 -3.72 36.08
CA GLU A 425 -22.79 -4.11 37.20
C GLU A 425 -24.22 -4.48 36.79
N ASP A 426 -24.58 -4.37 35.50
CA ASP A 426 -25.92 -4.69 35.01
C ASP A 426 -26.24 -6.19 35.18
N LYS A 427 -27.38 -6.50 35.78
CA LYS A 427 -27.77 -7.86 36.20
C LYS A 427 -28.45 -8.66 35.08
N SER A 428 -27.97 -8.50 33.85
CA SER A 428 -28.42 -9.26 32.68
C SER A 428 -27.23 -9.93 31.99
N THR A 429 -27.42 -10.97 31.19
CA THR A 429 -26.28 -11.71 30.61
C THR A 429 -25.51 -10.87 29.60
N LEU A 430 -24.17 -10.82 29.72
CA LEU A 430 -23.25 -10.22 28.74
C LEU A 430 -22.35 -11.29 28.11
N GLN A 431 -22.19 -11.26 26.79
CA GLN A 431 -21.20 -12.08 26.10
C GLN A 431 -19.85 -11.36 26.03
N GLY A 432 -18.75 -12.07 26.28
CA GLY A 432 -17.38 -11.56 26.19
C GLY A 432 -17.09 -10.88 24.85
N GLU A 433 -17.57 -11.45 23.74
CA GLU A 433 -17.47 -10.86 22.39
C GLU A 433 -18.16 -9.47 22.28
N GLN A 434 -19.27 -9.24 22.99
CA GLN A 434 -19.93 -7.93 23.00
C GLN A 434 -19.09 -6.91 23.75
N LEU A 435 -18.55 -7.29 24.90
CA LEU A 435 -17.66 -6.44 25.68
C LEU A 435 -16.35 -6.15 24.93
N LEU A 436 -15.78 -7.16 24.28
CA LEU A 436 -14.57 -7.03 23.46
C LEU A 436 -14.76 -6.01 22.35
N ARG A 437 -15.89 -6.05 21.62
CA ARG A 437 -16.20 -5.06 20.57
C ARG A 437 -16.32 -3.63 21.12
N PHE A 438 -16.93 -3.44 22.29
CA PHE A 438 -17.00 -2.13 22.95
C PHE A 438 -15.59 -1.62 23.32
N MET A 439 -14.79 -2.45 23.97
CA MET A 439 -13.45 -2.07 24.46
C MET A 439 -12.46 -1.87 23.31
N GLN A 440 -12.54 -2.68 22.24
CA GLN A 440 -11.73 -2.50 21.02
C GLN A 440 -12.07 -1.21 20.29
N HIS A 441 -13.35 -0.83 20.20
CA HIS A 441 -13.74 0.42 19.56
C HIS A 441 -13.15 1.64 20.29
N ILE A 442 -13.15 1.60 21.62
CA ILE A 442 -12.52 2.65 22.43
C ILE A 442 -11.00 2.63 22.29
N TYR A 443 -10.37 1.45 22.30
CA TYR A 443 -8.93 1.32 22.14
C TYR A 443 -8.44 1.87 20.79
N GLN A 444 -9.19 1.65 19.70
CA GLN A 444 -8.88 2.19 18.37
C GLN A 444 -8.84 3.72 18.33
N ILE A 445 -9.54 4.39 19.24
CA ILE A 445 -9.70 5.86 19.26
C ILE A 445 -8.86 6.51 20.36
N ASP A 446 -8.85 5.95 21.57
CA ASP A 446 -8.15 6.49 22.73
C ASP A 446 -6.70 5.96 22.86
N GLY A 447 -6.41 4.79 22.29
CA GLY A 447 -5.08 4.17 22.31
C GLY A 447 -4.63 3.65 23.69
N ARG A 448 -5.44 3.81 24.73
CA ARG A 448 -5.17 3.30 26.09
C ARG A 448 -6.08 2.12 26.38
N ARG A 449 -5.55 1.11 27.07
CA ARG A 449 -6.36 -0.01 27.55
C ARG A 449 -7.30 0.50 28.63
N MET A 450 -8.59 0.17 28.49
CA MET A 450 -9.59 0.56 29.48
C MET A 450 -9.36 -0.18 30.81
N ILE A 451 -9.70 0.50 31.91
CA ILE A 451 -9.85 -0.12 33.24
C ILE A 451 -11.25 -0.73 33.30
N VAL A 452 -11.38 -1.89 33.92
CA VAL A 452 -12.66 -2.59 34.11
C VAL A 452 -13.06 -2.50 35.57
N TYR A 453 -14.17 -1.84 35.87
CA TYR A 453 -14.78 -1.85 37.19
C TYR A 453 -15.80 -2.99 37.29
N THR A 454 -15.57 -3.96 38.18
CA THR A 454 -16.49 -5.09 38.43
C THR A 454 -16.15 -5.88 39.70
N GLY A 455 -16.95 -6.91 39.98
CA GLY A 455 -16.73 -7.89 41.06
C GLY A 455 -16.91 -9.34 40.60
N GLY A 456 -16.38 -10.27 41.39
CA GLY A 456 -16.53 -11.70 41.13
C GLY A 456 -17.97 -12.20 41.18
N TRP A 457 -18.83 -11.59 42.00
CA TRP A 457 -20.27 -11.85 41.95
C TRP A 457 -20.86 -11.58 40.56
N TRP A 458 -20.41 -10.51 39.90
CA TRP A 458 -20.93 -10.11 38.60
C TRP A 458 -20.35 -11.00 37.48
N VAL A 459 -19.03 -11.21 37.49
CA VAL A 459 -18.35 -12.07 36.52
C VAL A 459 -18.95 -13.48 36.50
N ARG A 460 -19.16 -14.09 37.67
CA ARG A 460 -19.79 -15.43 37.77
C ARG A 460 -21.27 -15.39 37.37
N GLY A 461 -21.99 -14.36 37.81
CA GLY A 461 -23.44 -14.25 37.63
C GLY A 461 -23.86 -14.01 36.18
N TYR A 462 -23.15 -13.12 35.48
CA TYR A 462 -23.69 -12.45 34.28
C TYR A 462 -22.77 -12.48 33.06
N LEU A 463 -21.46 -12.68 33.21
CA LEU A 463 -20.53 -12.72 32.08
C LEU A 463 -20.41 -14.15 31.50
N ARG A 464 -20.44 -14.29 30.17
CA ARG A 464 -20.37 -15.57 29.43
C ARG A 464 -19.44 -15.46 28.21
N GLY A 465 -18.98 -16.59 27.68
CA GLY A 465 -18.09 -16.64 26.52
C GLY A 465 -16.60 -16.56 26.87
N ASP A 466 -15.73 -16.42 25.86
CA ASP A 466 -14.29 -16.22 26.09
C ASP A 466 -14.04 -14.83 26.66
N VAL A 467 -13.35 -14.81 27.79
CA VAL A 467 -13.03 -13.62 28.57
C VAL A 467 -11.55 -13.60 28.96
N SER A 468 -10.73 -14.52 28.46
CA SER A 468 -9.31 -14.62 28.80
C SER A 468 -8.55 -13.32 28.51
N TRP A 469 -8.93 -12.63 27.45
CA TRP A 469 -8.44 -11.31 27.06
C TRP A 469 -8.72 -10.19 28.09
N LEU A 470 -9.59 -10.40 29.10
CA LEU A 470 -9.75 -9.44 30.19
C LEU A 470 -8.55 -9.39 31.14
N ALA A 471 -7.72 -10.45 31.19
CA ALA A 471 -6.49 -10.48 32.00
C ALA A 471 -5.51 -9.36 31.60
N GLU A 472 -5.64 -8.88 30.37
CA GLU A 472 -4.86 -7.82 29.76
C GLU A 472 -5.33 -6.40 30.12
N HIS A 473 -6.46 -6.26 30.82
CA HIS A 473 -7.06 -5.01 31.25
C HIS A 473 -6.97 -4.84 32.77
N PRO A 474 -6.65 -3.64 33.31
CA PRO A 474 -6.55 -3.48 34.75
C PRO A 474 -7.91 -3.55 35.45
N LEU A 475 -7.93 -4.19 36.62
CA LEU A 475 -9.13 -4.35 37.44
C LEU A 475 -9.27 -3.22 38.47
N TRP A 476 -10.40 -2.53 38.44
CA TRP A 476 -10.93 -1.76 39.56
C TRP A 476 -12.00 -2.62 40.25
N HIS A 477 -11.74 -3.00 41.50
CA HIS A 477 -12.48 -4.02 42.21
C HIS A 477 -13.49 -3.42 43.19
N THR A 478 -14.68 -4.00 43.23
CA THR A 478 -15.78 -3.62 44.14
C THR A 478 -15.53 -4.07 45.59
N PRO A 479 -16.09 -3.38 46.61
CA PRO A 479 -16.00 -3.79 48.01
C PRO A 479 -16.77 -5.07 48.36
N LEU A 480 -17.58 -5.60 47.43
CA LEU A 480 -18.48 -6.74 47.68
C LEU A 480 -17.79 -8.12 47.63
N ASP A 481 -16.55 -8.17 47.15
CA ASP A 481 -15.73 -9.38 47.09
C ASP A 481 -14.38 -9.12 47.81
N ASN A 482 -13.70 -10.16 48.29
CA ASN A 482 -12.42 -10.02 49.00
C ASN A 482 -11.19 -10.39 48.15
N GLN A 483 -11.39 -10.84 46.90
CA GLN A 483 -10.35 -11.36 46.01
C GLN A 483 -10.70 -11.06 44.55
N PRO A 484 -9.71 -10.81 43.67
CA PRO A 484 -9.97 -10.58 42.25
C PRO A 484 -10.60 -11.84 41.61
N PRO A 485 -11.62 -11.69 40.75
CA PRO A 485 -12.15 -12.82 39.99
C PRO A 485 -11.25 -13.20 38.82
N ALA A 486 -11.30 -14.46 38.39
CA ALA A 486 -10.71 -14.85 37.12
C ALA A 486 -11.31 -14.00 35.96
N PRO A 487 -10.51 -13.56 34.99
CA PRO A 487 -9.12 -13.96 34.74
C PRO A 487 -8.05 -13.04 35.37
N TRP A 488 -8.40 -12.16 36.31
CA TRP A 488 -7.45 -11.25 36.92
C TRP A 488 -6.69 -11.90 38.09
N ASP A 489 -5.37 -11.72 38.07
CA ASP A 489 -4.47 -12.19 39.16
C ASP A 489 -4.13 -11.08 40.18
N SER A 490 -4.53 -9.83 39.91
CA SER A 490 -4.26 -8.69 40.79
C SER A 490 -5.30 -7.58 40.68
N ILE A 491 -5.39 -6.75 41.72
CA ILE A 491 -6.28 -5.59 41.82
C ILE A 491 -5.43 -4.32 41.59
N LEU A 492 -5.84 -3.48 40.63
CA LEU A 492 -5.18 -2.18 40.40
C LEU A 492 -5.72 -1.12 41.36
N ILE A 493 -7.05 -1.05 41.48
CA ILE A 493 -7.77 -0.12 42.36
C ILE A 493 -8.78 -0.92 43.16
N ASP A 494 -8.79 -0.73 44.47
CA ASP A 494 -9.75 -1.38 45.38
C ASP A 494 -10.70 -0.31 45.92
N GLN A 495 -12.01 -0.48 45.70
CA GLN A 495 -13.02 0.42 46.24
C GLN A 495 -13.33 0.01 47.68
N ASP A 496 -13.25 0.98 48.59
CA ASP A 496 -13.44 0.78 50.02
C ASP A 496 -14.94 0.78 50.38
N PRO A 497 -15.39 -0.08 51.31
CA PRO A 497 -16.79 -0.12 51.71
C PRO A 497 -17.26 1.13 52.48
N SER A 498 -16.36 2.03 52.89
CA SER A 498 -16.71 3.28 53.56
C SER A 498 -17.19 4.34 52.57
N THR A 499 -18.49 4.61 52.59
CA THR A 499 -19.14 5.53 51.65
C THR A 499 -19.71 6.80 52.29
N LEU A 500 -19.56 7.00 53.60
CA LEU A 500 -20.18 8.12 54.36
C LEU A 500 -19.17 9.20 54.74
N ARG A 501 -18.48 9.76 53.75
CA ARG A 501 -17.43 10.79 53.96
C ARG A 501 -17.52 11.95 52.96
N GLY A 502 -18.59 12.05 52.18
CA GLY A 502 -18.69 13.02 51.10
C GLY A 502 -18.48 14.47 51.51
N ARG A 503 -18.97 14.90 52.70
CA ARG A 503 -18.75 16.26 53.21
C ARG A 503 -17.27 16.58 53.48
N GLU A 504 -16.49 15.60 53.91
CA GLU A 504 -15.05 15.74 54.15
C GLU A 504 -14.33 16.10 52.85
N PHE A 505 -14.75 15.48 51.74
CA PHE A 505 -14.21 15.67 50.40
C PHE A 505 -14.96 16.73 49.57
N GLY A 506 -15.75 17.60 50.22
CA GLY A 506 -16.40 18.73 49.55
C GLY A 506 -17.65 18.40 48.74
N CYS A 507 -18.24 17.21 48.88
CA CYS A 507 -19.51 16.84 48.25
C CYS A 507 -20.72 17.45 48.98
N GLN A 508 -21.83 17.57 48.26
CA GLN A 508 -23.11 18.00 48.85
C GLN A 508 -23.85 16.88 49.58
N GLU A 509 -23.46 15.63 49.37
CA GLU A 509 -24.05 14.47 50.02
C GLU A 509 -23.00 13.78 50.90
N GLU A 510 -23.44 13.01 51.89
CA GLU A 510 -22.54 12.17 52.70
C GLU A 510 -22.03 10.95 51.90
N GLY A 511 -22.80 10.50 50.91
CA GLY A 511 -22.47 9.37 50.05
C GLY A 511 -21.35 9.69 49.06
N LEU A 512 -20.18 9.08 49.23
CA LEU A 512 -19.03 9.17 48.33
C LEU A 512 -18.24 7.86 48.35
N ASP A 513 -17.97 7.32 47.18
CA ASP A 513 -17.18 6.11 47.03
C ASP A 513 -15.67 6.44 47.12
N ILE A 514 -14.99 5.74 48.03
CA ILE A 514 -13.55 5.90 48.32
C ILE A 514 -12.78 4.77 47.64
N ASN A 515 -11.65 5.10 47.03
CA ASN A 515 -10.85 4.17 46.24
C ASN A 515 -9.38 4.21 46.62
N TYR A 516 -8.72 3.06 46.55
CA TYR A 516 -7.30 2.90 46.83
C TYR A 516 -6.58 2.26 45.65
N PHE A 517 -5.73 3.05 44.98
CA PHE A 517 -4.79 2.54 43.99
C PHE A 517 -3.68 1.76 44.68
N GLN A 518 -3.46 0.51 44.27
CA GLN A 518 -2.59 -0.47 44.96
C GLN A 518 -1.08 -0.31 44.66
N GLY A 519 -0.67 0.87 44.17
CA GLY A 519 0.73 1.23 43.93
C GLY A 519 1.09 2.56 44.57
N SER A 520 2.34 3.00 44.40
CA SER A 520 2.81 4.29 44.91
C SER A 520 2.25 5.49 44.14
N GLU A 521 2.35 6.70 44.71
CA GLU A 521 1.99 7.94 43.98
C GLU A 521 2.79 8.09 42.68
N ALA A 522 4.04 7.63 42.64
CA ALA A 522 4.85 7.62 41.43
C ALA A 522 4.31 6.64 40.38
N ALA A 523 3.82 5.47 40.80
CA ALA A 523 3.18 4.50 39.92
C ALA A 523 1.81 4.98 39.42
N LEU A 524 1.05 5.70 40.26
CA LEU A 524 -0.19 6.37 39.85
C LEU A 524 0.09 7.47 38.83
N LEU A 525 1.11 8.29 39.09
CA LEU A 525 1.56 9.30 38.14
C LEU A 525 2.09 8.65 36.87
N GLN A 526 2.67 7.44 36.92
CA GLN A 526 3.07 6.67 35.74
C GLN A 526 1.89 6.08 34.97
N LEU A 527 0.87 5.58 35.66
CA LEU A 527 -0.42 5.24 35.05
C LEU A 527 -1.01 6.48 34.35
N ALA A 528 -0.82 7.66 34.94
CA ALA A 528 -1.18 8.96 34.39
C ALA A 528 -0.10 9.61 33.49
N ARG A 529 1.06 8.96 33.21
CA ARG A 529 2.14 9.50 32.35
C ARG A 529 1.78 9.47 30.86
N LEU A 530 0.52 9.26 30.55
CA LEU A 530 -0.08 9.62 29.29
C LEU A 530 -0.64 11.05 29.48
N PRO A 531 -0.01 12.10 28.92
CA PRO A 531 -0.78 13.28 28.58
C PRO A 531 -2.02 12.81 27.81
N SER A 532 -3.19 13.41 28.06
CA SER A 532 -4.40 13.34 27.21
C SER A 532 -3.99 13.02 25.78
N PRO A 533 -4.51 11.96 25.11
CA PRO A 533 -3.94 11.28 23.95
C PRO A 533 -3.00 12.22 23.18
N GLY A 534 -1.72 12.09 23.55
CA GLY A 534 -0.78 13.20 23.58
C GLY A 534 -0.83 14.09 22.37
N ARG A 535 -1.10 15.37 22.61
CA ARG A 535 -0.83 16.46 21.66
C ARG A 535 0.53 16.22 21.00
N GLY A 536 0.53 15.96 19.69
CA GLY A 536 1.78 15.78 18.97
C GLY A 536 2.56 14.51 19.32
N ARG A 537 1.90 13.43 19.74
CA ARG A 537 2.51 12.10 19.79
C ARG A 537 2.59 11.50 18.40
N PRO A 538 3.68 10.80 18.07
CA PRO A 538 3.78 10.12 16.78
C PRO A 538 2.73 9.01 16.68
N ARG A 539 2.07 8.91 15.52
CA ARG A 539 1.07 7.88 15.21
C ARG A 539 1.65 6.46 15.30
N GLU A 540 2.89 6.28 14.88
CA GLU A 540 3.69 5.05 14.93
C GLU A 540 5.13 5.41 15.32
N SER A 541 5.91 4.48 15.90
CA SER A 541 7.35 4.72 16.14
C SER A 541 8.12 4.65 14.81
N TYR A 542 8.91 5.69 14.49
CA TYR A 542 9.75 5.73 13.29
C TYR A 542 11.08 6.42 13.57
N GLN A 543 12.05 6.20 12.66
CA GLN A 543 13.31 6.92 12.68
C GLN A 543 13.13 8.32 12.10
N ARG A 544 13.18 9.34 12.96
CA ARG A 544 13.20 10.74 12.56
C ARG A 544 14.62 11.24 12.42
N VAL A 545 14.94 11.78 11.25
CA VAL A 545 16.22 12.42 10.95
C VAL A 545 15.98 13.88 10.59
N TYR A 546 16.44 14.77 11.47
CA TYR A 546 16.32 16.22 11.34
C TYR A 546 17.68 16.82 10.98
N TRP A 547 17.76 17.52 9.85
CA TRP A 547 18.94 18.25 9.43
C TRP A 547 18.84 19.67 9.97
N LEU A 548 19.73 19.98 10.90
CA LEU A 548 19.80 21.26 11.59
C LEU A 548 20.94 22.08 11.00
N VAL A 549 20.62 23.27 10.50
CA VAL A 549 21.59 24.22 9.94
C VAL A 549 21.78 25.42 10.85
N GLY A 550 22.95 26.05 10.76
CA GLY A 550 23.23 27.31 11.43
C GLY A 550 22.31 28.44 10.95
N GLN A 551 21.94 29.34 11.85
CA GLN A 551 21.09 30.50 11.55
C GLN A 551 21.68 31.40 10.44
N ASN A 552 23.01 31.43 10.34
CA ASN A 552 23.76 32.31 9.45
C ASN A 552 24.18 31.65 8.11
N ILE A 553 23.71 30.43 7.81
CA ILE A 553 24.03 29.74 6.55
C ILE A 553 23.67 30.58 5.32
N GLY A 554 24.55 30.63 4.32
CA GLY A 554 24.28 31.32 3.05
C GLY A 554 23.19 30.62 2.24
N LEU A 555 22.44 31.38 1.42
CA LEU A 555 21.36 30.81 0.60
C LEU A 555 21.87 29.69 -0.33
N SER A 556 23.00 29.89 -1.00
CA SER A 556 23.57 28.90 -1.92
C SER A 556 23.90 27.58 -1.23
N GLU A 557 24.54 27.63 -0.06
CA GLU A 557 24.91 26.45 0.73
C GLU A 557 23.66 25.75 1.27
N TYR A 558 22.68 26.52 1.74
CA TYR A 558 21.39 26.00 2.18
C TYR A 558 20.65 25.29 1.05
N LEU A 559 20.64 25.84 -0.17
CA LEU A 559 19.96 25.22 -1.31
C LEU A 559 20.65 23.94 -1.76
N GLU A 560 21.98 23.84 -1.69
CA GLU A 560 22.68 22.56 -1.93
C GLU A 560 22.29 21.51 -0.89
N LEU A 561 22.20 21.90 0.39
CA LEU A 561 21.72 20.99 1.42
C LEU A 561 20.26 20.61 1.21
N ALA A 562 19.41 21.55 0.81
CA ALA A 562 18.01 21.32 0.49
C ALA A 562 17.84 20.33 -0.66
N LYS A 563 18.68 20.39 -1.72
CA LYS A 563 18.70 19.38 -2.79
C LYS A 563 18.95 17.99 -2.23
N SER A 564 19.93 17.87 -1.34
CA SER A 564 20.30 16.61 -0.70
C SER A 564 19.21 16.09 0.25
N ALA A 565 18.57 16.99 1.01
CA ALA A 565 17.44 16.69 1.88
C ALA A 565 16.22 16.22 1.07
N TRP A 566 15.97 16.81 -0.10
CA TRP A 566 14.89 16.39 -1.00
C TRP A 566 15.07 14.95 -1.47
N THR A 567 16.26 14.60 -1.94
CA THR A 567 16.59 13.25 -2.43
C THR A 567 16.39 12.19 -1.35
N ARG A 568 16.70 12.54 -0.09
CA ARG A 568 16.66 11.63 1.06
C ARG A 568 15.39 11.75 1.90
N ARG A 569 14.44 12.61 1.48
CA ARG A 569 13.20 12.92 2.19
C ARG A 569 13.44 13.31 3.66
N ARG A 570 14.46 14.14 3.91
CA ARG A 570 14.83 14.60 5.26
C ARG A 570 14.09 15.88 5.64
N THR A 571 13.84 16.05 6.93
CA THR A 571 13.35 17.30 7.50
C THR A 571 14.53 18.25 7.66
N LEU A 572 14.44 19.48 7.15
CA LEU A 572 15.47 20.50 7.20
C LEU A 572 14.95 21.72 7.97
N GLY A 573 15.74 22.27 8.89
CA GLY A 573 15.33 23.49 9.59
C GLY A 573 16.40 24.10 10.48
N PHE A 574 16.00 25.14 11.22
CA PHE A 574 16.90 26.06 11.94
C PHE A 574 16.78 26.00 13.47
N SER A 575 15.72 25.34 13.97
CA SER A 575 15.39 25.29 15.39
C SER A 575 16.02 24.08 16.07
N PHE A 576 16.86 24.34 17.09
CA PHE A 576 17.42 23.31 17.97
C PHE A 576 16.32 22.59 18.76
N ASP A 577 15.29 23.33 19.18
CA ASP A 577 14.14 22.76 19.89
C ASP A 577 13.36 21.80 18.95
N ASP A 578 13.10 22.19 17.69
CA ASP A 578 12.40 21.35 16.70
C ASP A 578 13.14 20.03 16.41
N ALA A 579 14.48 20.07 16.44
CA ALA A 579 15.33 18.91 16.22
C ALA A 579 15.22 17.89 17.36
N GLY A 580 14.96 18.34 18.60
CA GLY A 580 14.90 17.50 19.80
C GLY A 580 13.50 17.09 20.27
N ILE A 581 12.45 17.84 19.91
CA ILE A 581 11.06 17.56 20.32
C ILE A 581 10.50 16.30 19.66
N GLY A 582 9.56 15.65 20.37
CA GLY A 582 8.85 14.46 19.91
C GLY A 582 9.16 13.24 20.77
N ALA A 583 8.11 12.44 21.00
CA ALA A 583 8.16 11.18 21.75
C ALA A 583 8.50 9.99 20.84
N LEU A 584 9.63 10.06 20.13
CA LEU A 584 10.10 9.02 19.22
C LEU A 584 11.30 8.30 19.82
N GLU A 585 11.36 6.98 19.65
CA GLU A 585 12.44 6.12 20.13
C GLU A 585 13.75 6.36 19.35
N LYS A 586 13.65 6.76 18.09
CA LYS A 586 14.79 6.97 17.19
C LYS A 586 14.78 8.39 16.63
N LYS A 587 15.42 9.31 17.36
CA LYS A 587 15.62 10.71 16.92
C LYS A 587 17.08 10.98 16.61
N TYR A 588 17.33 11.51 15.42
CA TYR A 588 18.64 11.92 14.96
C TYR A 588 18.59 13.39 14.56
N ALA A 589 19.47 14.21 15.12
CA ALA A 589 19.72 15.55 14.65
C ALA A 589 21.12 15.62 14.05
N MET A 590 21.19 15.95 12.76
CA MET A 590 22.45 16.13 12.03
C MET A 590 22.72 17.61 11.91
N LEU A 591 23.79 18.08 12.54
CA LEU A 591 24.15 19.48 12.64
C LEU A 591 25.21 19.81 11.60
N PHE A 592 24.84 20.66 10.64
CA PHE A 592 25.70 21.05 9.53
C PHE A 592 26.46 22.33 9.83
N ASP A 593 27.79 22.29 9.65
CA ASP A 593 28.71 23.43 9.73
C ASP A 593 28.60 24.21 11.06
N MET A 594 28.41 23.49 12.17
CA MET A 594 28.57 24.06 13.51
C MET A 594 30.05 24.27 13.82
N PRO A 595 30.46 25.42 14.37
CA PRO A 595 31.84 25.64 14.81
C PRO A 595 32.28 24.54 15.78
N GLU A 596 33.46 23.97 15.58
CA GLU A 596 33.98 22.85 16.39
C GLU A 596 34.03 23.18 17.88
N ALA A 597 34.33 24.44 18.22
CA ALA A 597 34.32 24.95 19.60
C ALA A 597 32.95 24.85 20.30
N ASP A 598 31.85 24.78 19.54
CA ASP A 598 30.49 24.73 20.06
C ASP A 598 29.95 23.30 20.22
N HIS A 599 30.66 22.28 19.70
CA HIS A 599 30.14 20.90 19.63
C HIS A 599 29.85 20.33 21.02
N ASP A 600 30.79 20.47 21.97
CA ASP A 600 30.63 19.96 23.34
C ASP A 600 29.50 20.67 24.09
N GLY A 601 29.37 21.98 23.87
CA GLY A 601 28.28 22.78 24.43
C GLY A 601 26.91 22.33 23.91
N LEU A 602 26.80 22.10 22.60
CA LEU A 602 25.57 21.62 21.97
C LEU A 602 25.22 20.19 22.40
N ARG A 603 26.21 19.29 22.51
CA ARG A 603 26.00 17.94 23.06
C ARG A 603 25.47 17.98 24.49
N THR A 604 26.07 18.82 25.33
CA THR A 604 25.63 19.02 26.72
C THR A 604 24.20 19.56 26.75
N TRP A 605 23.90 20.56 25.92
CA TRP A 605 22.58 21.19 25.86
C TRP A 605 21.47 20.23 25.42
N PHE A 606 21.68 19.46 24.35
CA PHE A 606 20.70 18.46 23.91
C PHE A 606 20.57 17.32 24.91
N THR A 607 21.66 16.89 25.55
CA THR A 607 21.59 15.85 26.59
C THR A 607 20.77 16.34 27.78
N GLN A 608 20.95 17.60 28.18
CA GLN A 608 20.23 18.21 29.30
C GLN A 608 18.75 18.42 28.99
N HIS A 609 18.41 18.84 27.77
CA HIS A 609 17.07 19.32 27.46
C HIS A 609 16.24 18.40 26.56
N TYR A 610 16.89 17.59 25.73
CA TYR A 610 16.28 16.69 24.75
C TYR A 610 16.96 15.31 24.78
N PRO A 611 17.02 14.66 25.96
CA PRO A 611 17.70 13.38 26.12
C PRO A 611 17.15 12.34 25.12
N GLY A 612 18.04 11.50 24.58
CA GLY A 612 17.71 10.52 23.55
C GLY A 612 17.72 11.04 22.10
N THR A 613 18.05 12.32 21.88
CA THR A 613 18.34 12.83 20.52
C THR A 613 19.79 12.52 20.15
N ASN A 614 20.01 11.66 19.15
CA ASN A 614 21.34 11.31 18.66
C ASN A 614 21.88 12.45 17.79
N LEU A 615 23.02 13.02 18.19
CA LEU A 615 23.64 14.13 17.48
C LEU A 615 24.77 13.64 16.57
N THR A 616 24.84 14.22 15.38
CA THR A 616 25.97 14.04 14.46
C THR A 616 26.38 15.39 13.93
N PHE A 617 27.63 15.78 14.13
CA PHE A 617 28.20 16.99 13.55
C PHE A 617 28.83 16.65 12.20
N THR A 618 28.53 17.42 11.17
CA THR A 618 29.00 17.13 9.81
C THR A 618 29.25 18.42 9.04
N THR A 619 29.99 18.30 7.94
CA THR A 619 30.28 19.43 7.05
C THR A 619 29.61 19.25 5.69
N PHE A 620 29.36 20.35 4.98
CA PHE A 620 28.76 20.29 3.63
C PHE A 620 29.58 19.45 2.62
N ALA A 621 30.89 19.30 2.84
CA ALA A 621 31.79 18.60 1.92
C ALA A 621 31.89 17.07 2.13
N THR A 622 31.53 16.56 3.31
CA THR A 622 31.86 15.17 3.70
C THR A 622 30.75 14.15 3.50
N GLY A 623 29.48 14.58 3.34
CA GLY A 623 28.35 13.71 2.98
C GLY A 623 28.21 12.45 3.84
N GLU A 624 27.38 12.52 4.89
CA GLU A 624 27.09 11.46 5.88
C GLU A 624 28.32 10.87 6.57
N GLY A 625 28.75 11.51 7.66
CA GLY A 625 29.41 10.79 8.74
C GLY A 625 28.45 9.76 9.34
N LYS A 626 28.95 8.58 9.69
CA LYS A 626 28.16 7.56 10.42
C LYS A 626 27.65 8.17 11.74
N PRO A 627 26.39 7.94 12.12
CA PRO A 627 25.94 8.27 13.47
C PRO A 627 26.85 7.58 14.49
N GLU A 628 27.40 8.34 15.43
CA GLU A 628 28.12 7.77 16.57
C GLU A 628 27.12 6.93 17.38
N THR A 629 27.51 5.70 17.67
CA THR A 629 26.65 4.66 18.27
C THR A 629 26.35 4.92 19.75
N ASP A 630 25.10 4.60 20.09
CA ASP A 630 24.57 4.16 21.38
C ASP A 630 24.21 5.22 22.45
N TYR A 631 22.97 5.70 22.38
CA TYR A 631 22.24 6.20 23.54
C TYR A 631 20.81 5.63 23.54
N THR A 632 20.61 4.53 24.28
CA THR A 632 19.28 3.97 24.61
C THR A 632 18.65 4.78 25.74
N SER A 633 18.13 5.96 25.42
CA SER A 633 17.31 6.76 26.35
C SER A 633 15.85 6.74 25.90
N HIS A 634 14.99 6.06 26.66
CA HIS A 634 13.53 6.04 26.48
C HIS A 634 12.84 7.36 26.90
N MET A 635 13.60 8.44 27.13
CA MET A 635 13.03 9.72 27.56
C MET A 635 12.41 10.52 26.40
N VAL A 636 11.22 11.07 26.66
CA VAL A 636 10.45 11.87 25.71
C VAL A 636 11.10 13.25 25.55
N GLY A 637 11.39 13.66 24.32
CA GLY A 637 11.78 15.04 24.03
C GLY A 637 10.57 15.96 24.14
N ARG A 638 10.37 16.58 25.31
CA ARG A 638 9.33 17.60 25.52
C ARG A 638 9.87 18.98 25.18
N PRO A 639 9.02 19.92 24.71
CA PRO A 639 9.49 21.28 24.50
C PRO A 639 9.94 21.89 25.83
N ARG A 640 11.12 22.53 25.83
CA ARG A 640 11.66 23.21 27.04
C ARG A 640 10.76 24.37 27.48
N LEU A 641 10.17 25.06 26.51
CA LEU A 641 9.26 26.19 26.67
C LEU A 641 8.16 26.06 25.61
N GLN A 642 6.97 26.59 25.89
CA GLN A 642 5.91 26.69 24.88
C GLN A 642 6.25 27.78 23.86
N TYR A 643 6.10 27.46 22.57
CA TYR A 643 6.30 28.40 21.46
C TYR A 643 5.40 28.04 20.27
N ALA A 644 5.17 29.02 19.39
CA ALA A 644 4.45 28.80 18.15
C ALA A 644 5.34 28.14 17.11
N ARG A 645 5.01 26.90 16.73
CA ARG A 645 5.72 26.13 15.71
C ARG A 645 4.95 26.14 14.40
N THR A 646 5.65 26.44 13.31
CA THR A 646 5.14 26.31 11.94
C THR A 646 6.00 25.33 11.18
N PHE A 647 5.41 24.23 10.72
CA PHE A 647 6.06 23.21 9.91
C PHE A 647 5.52 23.25 8.49
N TRP A 648 6.40 23.41 7.52
CA TRP A 648 6.07 23.36 6.10
C TRP A 648 6.19 21.91 5.62
N CYS A 649 5.05 21.29 5.35
CA CYS A 649 4.99 19.92 4.90
C CYS A 649 4.72 19.88 3.40
N VAL A 650 5.63 19.26 2.66
CA VAL A 650 5.51 19.04 1.22
C VAL A 650 5.12 17.59 0.94
N PRO A 651 4.43 17.31 -0.17
CA PRO A 651 4.05 15.96 -0.52
C PRO A 651 5.29 15.15 -0.94
N GLN A 652 5.27 13.85 -0.69
CA GLN A 652 6.39 12.93 -0.98
C GLN A 652 6.80 12.91 -2.46
N ASN A 653 5.92 13.35 -3.35
CA ASN A 653 6.14 13.43 -4.80
C ASN A 653 6.42 14.86 -5.31
N ILE A 654 6.67 15.84 -4.44
CA ILE A 654 6.97 17.21 -4.87
C ILE A 654 8.21 17.23 -5.81
N PRO A 655 8.14 17.91 -6.97
CA PRO A 655 9.30 18.09 -7.84
C PRO A 655 10.44 18.81 -7.12
N GLN A 656 11.70 18.45 -7.41
CA GLN A 656 12.87 19.09 -6.78
C GLN A 656 12.90 20.60 -7.03
N THR A 657 12.54 21.04 -8.23
CA THR A 657 12.47 22.46 -8.61
C THR A 657 11.50 23.25 -7.73
N LEU A 658 10.33 22.69 -7.45
CA LEU A 658 9.33 23.32 -6.59
C LEU A 658 9.72 23.28 -5.12
N TYR A 659 10.31 22.16 -4.68
CA TYR A 659 10.88 22.04 -3.36
C TYR A 659 11.97 23.07 -3.10
N LEU A 660 12.85 23.34 -4.07
CA LEU A 660 13.93 24.32 -3.89
C LEU A 660 13.43 25.75 -3.79
N LYS A 661 12.32 26.10 -4.47
CA LYS A 661 11.66 27.40 -4.28
C LYS A 661 11.09 27.54 -2.88
N LEU A 662 10.44 26.48 -2.40
CA LEU A 662 9.98 26.41 -1.02
C LEU A 662 11.14 26.45 -0.03
N ALA A 663 12.27 25.82 -0.36
CA ALA A 663 13.46 25.84 0.47
C ALA A 663 14.06 27.26 0.54
N GLU A 664 14.12 27.99 -0.58
CA GLU A 664 14.54 29.39 -0.59
C GLU A 664 13.65 30.27 0.31
N GLN A 665 12.33 30.11 0.22
CA GLN A 665 11.39 30.81 1.10
C GLN A 665 11.54 30.38 2.57
N ALA A 666 11.67 29.08 2.83
CA ALA A 666 11.89 28.54 4.16
C ALA A 666 13.23 29.04 4.75
N TRP A 667 14.26 29.27 3.93
CA TRP A 667 15.51 29.88 4.38
C TRP A 667 15.34 31.34 4.76
N ALA A 668 14.61 32.11 3.97
CA ALA A 668 14.33 33.52 4.24
C ALA A 668 13.51 33.70 5.53
N GLU A 669 12.54 32.81 5.76
CA GLU A 669 11.66 32.83 6.93
C GLU A 669 12.15 31.97 8.12
N LYS A 670 13.29 31.28 7.97
CA LYS A 670 13.83 30.32 8.95
C LYS A 670 12.81 29.25 9.39
N ARG A 671 12.07 28.70 8.42
CA ARG A 671 11.04 27.66 8.63
C ARG A 671 11.63 26.26 8.60
N THR A 672 10.98 25.35 9.32
CA THR A 672 11.20 23.92 9.20
C THR A 672 10.43 23.39 7.98
N LEU A 673 11.12 22.73 7.05
CA LEU A 673 10.59 22.17 5.82
C LEU A 673 10.82 20.65 5.80
N GLY A 674 9.80 19.85 5.53
CA GLY A 674 9.92 18.39 5.50
C GLY A 674 8.78 17.68 4.80
N PHE A 675 8.87 16.35 4.75
CA PHE A 675 7.95 15.50 3.96
C PHE A 675 6.97 14.70 4.83
N SER A 676 7.16 14.72 6.15
CA SER A 676 6.43 13.88 7.09
C SER A 676 5.29 14.67 7.74
N TYR A 677 4.05 14.23 7.49
CA TYR A 677 2.87 14.76 8.16
C TYR A 677 2.91 14.49 9.67
N ASP A 678 3.51 13.35 10.06
CA ASP A 678 3.76 13.02 11.45
C ASP A 678 4.75 14.05 12.06
N ASP A 679 5.86 14.39 11.37
CA ASP A 679 6.81 15.44 11.81
C ASP A 679 6.13 16.82 11.96
N ALA A 680 5.15 17.11 11.11
CA ALA A 680 4.39 18.36 11.13
C ALA A 680 3.45 18.45 12.35
N GLY A 681 2.92 17.31 12.78
CA GLY A 681 2.00 17.21 13.91
C GLY A 681 2.67 16.98 15.27
N ILE A 682 3.90 16.43 15.30
CA ILE A 682 4.56 16.04 16.56
C ILE A 682 5.02 17.20 17.45
N GLY A 683 5.19 16.89 18.74
CA GLY A 683 5.68 17.80 19.78
C GLY A 683 4.55 18.36 20.63
N ASP A 684 4.70 18.36 21.95
CA ASP A 684 3.67 18.77 22.91
C ASP A 684 3.58 20.30 23.07
N LEU A 685 3.31 21.00 21.96
CA LEU A 685 3.22 22.45 21.87
C LEU A 685 1.76 22.93 21.83
N GLU A 686 1.49 24.07 22.45
CA GLU A 686 0.17 24.70 22.48
C GLU A 686 -0.25 25.28 21.14
N GLN A 687 0.71 25.79 20.36
CA GLN A 687 0.48 26.40 19.06
C GLN A 687 1.33 25.70 17.99
N ARG A 688 0.70 24.78 17.26
CA ARG A 688 1.32 24.10 16.10
C ARG A 688 0.55 24.42 14.85
N THR A 689 1.26 24.81 13.80
CA THR A 689 0.69 25.00 12.46
C THR A 689 1.39 24.09 11.48
N ALA A 690 0.62 23.20 10.84
CA ALA A 690 1.07 22.45 9.67
C ALA A 690 0.61 23.21 8.42
N VAL A 691 1.56 23.69 7.63
CA VAL A 691 1.29 24.28 6.31
C VAL A 691 1.52 23.17 5.29
N LEU A 692 0.44 22.62 4.74
CA LEU A 692 0.51 21.55 3.76
C LEU A 692 0.52 22.15 2.35
N PHE A 693 1.59 21.88 1.62
CA PHE A 693 1.76 22.42 0.27
C PHE A 693 1.18 21.48 -0.78
N ASN A 694 0.49 22.06 -1.77
CA ASN A 694 0.02 21.38 -2.98
C ASN A 694 -0.93 20.18 -2.71
N ILE A 695 -1.67 20.21 -1.61
CA ILE A 695 -2.78 19.28 -1.34
C ILE A 695 -4.00 19.73 -2.16
N PRO A 696 -4.66 18.83 -2.91
CA PRO A 696 -5.87 19.17 -3.66
C PRO A 696 -7.00 19.67 -2.75
N ASP A 697 -7.74 20.70 -3.19
CA ASP A 697 -8.82 21.32 -2.40
C ASP A 697 -9.87 20.32 -1.90
N GLY A 698 -10.21 19.32 -2.72
CA GLY A 698 -11.15 18.24 -2.34
C GLY A 698 -10.62 17.30 -1.25
N GLU A 699 -9.33 17.32 -0.95
CA GLU A 699 -8.70 16.52 0.10
C GLU A 699 -8.44 17.31 1.38
N HIS A 700 -8.58 18.65 1.37
CA HIS A 700 -8.25 19.49 2.53
C HIS A 700 -8.96 19.02 3.79
N GLU A 701 -10.24 18.69 3.69
CA GLU A 701 -11.03 18.25 4.82
C GLU A 701 -10.57 16.90 5.37
N ARG A 702 -10.15 15.97 4.49
CA ARG A 702 -9.57 14.69 4.90
C ARG A 702 -8.28 14.89 5.68
N TYR A 703 -7.42 15.83 5.27
CA TYR A 703 -6.19 16.13 6.01
C TYR A 703 -6.47 16.83 7.34
N ARG A 704 -7.44 17.76 7.40
CA ARG A 704 -7.88 18.35 8.68
C ARG A 704 -8.36 17.27 9.63
N GLN A 705 -9.27 16.40 9.18
CA GLN A 705 -9.77 15.27 9.97
C GLN A 705 -8.65 14.31 10.40
N TRP A 706 -7.68 14.03 9.53
CA TRP A 706 -6.54 13.20 9.87
C TRP A 706 -5.64 13.84 10.95
N PHE A 707 -5.35 15.13 10.84
CA PHE A 707 -4.59 15.86 11.87
C PHE A 707 -5.41 16.04 13.16
N ASP A 708 -6.72 16.22 13.08
CA ASP A 708 -7.59 16.30 14.25
C ASP A 708 -7.67 14.96 14.99
N LEU A 709 -7.70 13.85 14.23
CA LEU A 709 -7.73 12.49 14.77
C LEU A 709 -6.39 12.09 15.40
N HIS A 710 -5.28 12.34 14.71
CA HIS A 710 -3.96 11.82 15.13
C HIS A 710 -3.08 12.85 15.84
N TYR A 711 -3.33 14.14 15.63
CA TYR A 711 -2.51 15.26 16.11
C TYR A 711 -3.35 16.43 16.65
N PRO A 712 -4.32 16.16 17.55
CA PRO A 712 -5.34 17.13 17.94
C PRO A 712 -4.75 18.46 18.40
N GLY A 713 -5.35 19.58 17.94
CA GLY A 713 -4.89 20.93 18.22
C GLY A 713 -3.80 21.46 17.27
N THR A 714 -3.42 20.70 16.24
CA THR A 714 -2.56 21.21 15.16
C THR A 714 -3.39 21.98 14.14
N LYS A 715 -3.12 23.27 13.98
CA LYS A 715 -3.76 24.11 12.96
C LYS A 715 -3.25 23.70 11.58
N VAL A 716 -4.12 23.15 10.74
CA VAL A 716 -3.77 22.80 9.35
C VAL A 716 -4.16 23.94 8.42
N THR A 717 -3.20 24.40 7.63
CA THR A 717 -3.41 25.38 6.56
C THR A 717 -2.86 24.83 5.26
N PHE A 718 -3.44 25.26 4.14
CA PHE A 718 -3.08 24.77 2.82
C PHE A 718 -2.51 25.91 2.00
N GLN A 719 -1.43 25.64 1.29
CA GLN A 719 -0.83 26.58 0.35
C GLN A 719 -0.50 25.85 -0.94
N THR A 720 -0.52 26.59 -2.05
CA THR A 720 -0.08 26.06 -3.34
C THR A 720 1.14 26.84 -3.74
N VAL A 721 2.25 26.13 -3.96
CA VAL A 721 3.37 26.69 -4.70
C VAL A 721 3.15 26.34 -6.15
N ALA A 722 2.90 27.38 -6.93
CA ALA A 722 2.92 27.25 -8.36
C ALA A 722 4.32 26.81 -8.76
N GLU A 723 4.43 25.79 -9.61
CA GLU A 723 5.58 25.76 -10.48
C GLU A 723 5.62 27.13 -11.15
N ASP A 724 6.74 27.86 -11.05
CA ASP A 724 7.09 28.66 -12.23
C ASP A 724 7.22 27.58 -13.28
N SER A 725 6.13 27.42 -14.03
CA SER A 725 6.24 26.98 -15.39
C SER A 725 7.41 27.83 -15.91
N PRO A 726 8.52 27.24 -16.38
CA PRO A 726 9.35 28.03 -17.29
C PRO A 726 8.33 28.63 -18.24
N PRO A 727 8.25 29.97 -18.38
CA PRO A 727 7.19 30.57 -19.16
C PRO A 727 7.18 29.77 -20.45
N VAL A 728 6.12 28.99 -20.64
CA VAL A 728 5.93 28.26 -21.86
C VAL A 728 5.53 29.40 -22.74
N THR A 729 6.54 30.06 -23.30
CA THR A 729 6.33 31.11 -24.26
C THR A 729 5.49 30.41 -25.32
N PRO A 730 4.20 30.77 -25.45
CA PRO A 730 3.35 30.16 -26.45
C PRO A 730 4.14 30.29 -27.75
N PRO A 731 4.29 29.21 -28.50
CA PRO A 731 5.11 29.25 -29.70
C PRO A 731 4.56 30.41 -30.55
N PRO A 732 5.43 31.29 -31.07
CA PRO A 732 5.00 32.53 -31.71
C PRO A 732 3.86 32.25 -32.70
N SER A 733 2.86 33.12 -32.78
CA SER A 733 1.78 32.95 -33.76
C SER A 733 2.39 32.67 -35.14
N GLY A 734 2.06 31.52 -35.73
CA GLY A 734 2.60 31.04 -37.00
C GLY A 734 3.42 29.75 -36.94
N THR A 735 3.66 29.17 -35.75
CA THR A 735 4.70 28.12 -35.56
C THR A 735 4.20 26.69 -35.39
N ALA A 736 2.89 26.45 -35.49
CA ALA A 736 2.34 25.09 -35.46
C ALA A 736 2.99 24.21 -36.56
N VAL A 737 3.69 23.15 -36.15
CA VAL A 737 4.39 22.25 -37.08
C VAL A 737 3.46 21.20 -37.66
N VAL A 738 3.68 20.86 -38.93
CA VAL A 738 2.98 19.77 -39.61
C VAL A 738 3.62 18.43 -39.27
N GLY A 739 2.81 17.40 -39.17
CA GLY A 739 3.25 16.09 -38.74
C GLY A 739 2.33 14.96 -39.18
N LEU A 740 2.76 13.73 -38.90
CA LEU A 740 2.05 12.51 -39.27
C LEU A 740 1.98 11.51 -38.12
N HIS A 741 0.86 10.81 -38.06
CA HIS A 741 0.63 9.68 -37.18
C HIS A 741 0.88 8.37 -37.94
N ALA A 742 1.91 7.62 -37.52
CA ALA A 742 2.27 6.33 -38.09
C ALA A 742 1.24 5.24 -37.78
N SER A 743 1.27 4.14 -38.54
CA SER A 743 0.31 3.04 -38.40
C SER A 743 0.32 2.32 -37.05
N ALA A 744 -0.88 1.83 -36.69
CA ALA A 744 -1.14 1.09 -35.46
C ALA A 744 -0.84 -0.41 -35.55
N ASP A 745 -0.64 -0.92 -36.76
CA ASP A 745 -0.42 -2.34 -37.02
C ASP A 745 1.07 -2.62 -37.20
N PRO A 746 1.73 -3.36 -36.28
CA PRO A 746 3.17 -3.63 -36.35
C PRO A 746 3.61 -4.37 -37.63
N GLY A 747 2.67 -5.02 -38.35
CA GLY A 747 2.92 -5.70 -39.62
C GLY A 747 2.85 -4.83 -40.87
N LEU A 748 2.33 -3.59 -40.80
CA LEU A 748 2.17 -2.73 -41.99
C LEU A 748 3.38 -1.83 -42.28
N LEU A 749 4.25 -1.58 -41.29
CA LEU A 749 5.58 -1.04 -41.56
C LEU A 749 6.42 -1.99 -42.42
N TYR A 750 6.17 -3.29 -42.35
CA TYR A 750 6.88 -4.33 -43.12
C TYR A 750 6.38 -4.53 -44.57
N GLY A 751 5.37 -3.77 -45.00
CA GLY A 751 5.03 -3.55 -46.42
C GLY A 751 5.11 -2.09 -46.88
N GLY A 752 5.47 -1.16 -45.97
CA GLY A 752 5.15 0.27 -46.06
C GLY A 752 6.23 1.16 -46.70
N ILE A 753 6.80 0.79 -47.85
CA ILE A 753 7.59 1.75 -48.65
C ILE A 753 6.77 3.03 -48.85
N ALA A 754 5.47 2.89 -49.12
CA ALA A 754 4.54 4.01 -49.28
C ALA A 754 4.36 4.86 -48.01
N GLU A 755 4.32 4.26 -46.82
CA GLU A 755 4.22 5.02 -45.56
C GLU A 755 5.52 5.82 -45.32
N LEU A 756 6.68 5.16 -45.42
CA LEU A 756 7.98 5.84 -45.33
C LEU A 756 8.15 6.92 -46.41
N GLN A 757 7.58 6.73 -47.61
CA GLN A 757 7.55 7.74 -48.67
C GLN A 757 6.73 8.97 -48.27
N GLU A 758 5.55 8.80 -47.64
CA GLU A 758 4.76 9.93 -47.14
C GLU A 758 5.54 10.71 -46.06
N PHE A 759 6.21 10.01 -45.13
CA PHE A 759 7.08 10.66 -44.13
C PHE A 759 8.26 11.40 -44.77
N GLN A 760 8.93 10.80 -45.76
CA GLN A 760 10.04 11.41 -46.50
C GLN A 760 9.59 12.62 -47.34
N ALA A 761 8.41 12.54 -47.94
CA ALA A 761 7.85 13.62 -48.74
C ALA A 761 7.44 14.80 -47.86
N LEU A 762 6.80 14.55 -46.71
CA LEU A 762 6.34 15.62 -45.82
C LEU A 762 7.48 16.28 -45.03
N LYS A 763 8.49 15.49 -44.62
CA LYS A 763 9.53 15.91 -43.65
C LYS A 763 8.91 16.50 -42.37
N PRO A 764 8.12 15.69 -41.63
CA PRO A 764 7.30 16.18 -40.53
C PRO A 764 8.14 16.84 -39.42
N GLY A 765 7.62 17.95 -38.87
CA GLY A 765 8.13 18.57 -37.65
C GLY A 765 7.66 17.86 -36.38
N VAL A 766 6.61 17.02 -36.47
CA VAL A 766 6.16 16.14 -35.39
C VAL A 766 5.73 14.77 -35.92
N VAL A 767 6.15 13.71 -35.24
CA VAL A 767 5.82 12.32 -35.57
C VAL A 767 5.12 11.68 -34.37
N LYS A 768 3.99 11.03 -34.61
CA LYS A 768 3.28 10.25 -33.60
C LYS A 768 3.35 8.76 -33.90
N VAL A 769 3.59 7.97 -32.86
CA VAL A 769 3.67 6.50 -32.92
C VAL A 769 2.94 5.87 -31.74
N LEU A 770 2.46 4.64 -31.92
CA LEU A 770 1.98 3.80 -30.81
C LEU A 770 3.16 3.09 -30.13
N SER A 771 3.05 2.87 -28.83
CA SER A 771 4.13 2.25 -28.04
C SER A 771 4.50 0.84 -28.52
N ALA A 772 3.53 0.04 -28.96
CA ALA A 772 3.70 -1.36 -29.37
C ALA A 772 4.47 -1.55 -30.70
N ILE A 773 4.83 -0.46 -31.39
CA ILE A 773 5.53 -0.51 -32.69
C ILE A 773 7.01 -0.95 -32.56
N ALA A 774 7.51 -1.12 -31.34
CA ALA A 774 8.92 -1.41 -31.05
C ALA A 774 9.33 -2.90 -31.14
N ASP A 775 8.38 -3.85 -31.16
CA ASP A 775 8.67 -5.28 -30.93
C ASP A 775 8.84 -6.15 -32.16
N TYR A 776 8.40 -5.70 -33.33
CA TYR A 776 8.32 -6.59 -34.48
C TYR A 776 9.46 -6.31 -35.44
N ALA A 777 10.53 -7.09 -35.31
CA ALA A 777 11.55 -7.23 -36.36
C ALA A 777 12.27 -8.59 -36.25
N PRO A 778 12.73 -9.17 -37.38
CA PRO A 778 13.72 -10.26 -37.33
C PRO A 778 15.03 -9.78 -36.66
N PRO A 779 15.94 -10.70 -36.27
CA PRO A 779 17.13 -10.33 -35.49
C PRO A 779 17.98 -9.32 -36.27
N GLY A 780 18.01 -8.05 -35.84
CA GLY A 780 18.95 -7.05 -36.36
C GLY A 780 18.54 -5.57 -36.41
N LYS A 781 17.25 -5.19 -36.53
CA LYS A 781 16.81 -3.77 -36.57
C LYS A 781 15.32 -3.57 -36.25
N ALA A 782 14.96 -2.73 -35.29
CA ALA A 782 13.57 -2.39 -34.95
C ALA A 782 12.87 -1.51 -36.02
N ALA A 783 11.58 -1.73 -36.32
CA ALA A 783 10.80 -0.99 -37.32
C ALA A 783 10.79 0.54 -37.12
N LEU A 784 10.84 0.99 -35.87
CA LEU A 784 10.93 2.39 -35.48
C LEU A 784 12.28 3.03 -35.88
N ALA A 785 13.36 2.26 -35.95
CA ALA A 785 14.72 2.77 -36.15
C ALA A 785 14.88 3.56 -37.46
N ASP A 786 14.36 3.03 -38.58
CA ASP A 786 14.47 3.70 -39.89
C ASP A 786 13.60 4.96 -39.98
N LEU A 787 12.46 4.99 -39.28
CA LEU A 787 11.61 6.17 -39.18
C LEU A 787 12.28 7.27 -38.35
N VAL A 788 12.91 6.90 -37.23
CA VAL A 788 13.64 7.83 -36.36
C VAL A 788 14.88 8.38 -37.07
N ASP A 789 15.65 7.52 -37.73
CA ASP A 789 16.87 7.89 -38.45
C ASP A 789 16.65 9.05 -39.44
N LYS A 790 15.51 9.03 -40.13
CA LYS A 790 15.13 10.03 -41.14
C LYS A 790 14.46 11.27 -40.57
N ASN A 791 14.02 11.24 -39.32
CA ASN A 791 13.22 12.30 -38.69
C ASN A 791 13.74 12.71 -37.30
N ARG A 792 15.06 12.61 -37.07
CA ARG A 792 15.69 12.88 -35.76
C ARG A 792 15.41 14.28 -35.18
N GLN A 793 15.12 15.25 -36.05
CA GLN A 793 14.84 16.64 -35.68
C GLN A 793 13.37 16.89 -35.31
N ALA A 794 12.48 15.92 -35.55
CA ALA A 794 11.06 16.06 -35.23
C ALA A 794 10.81 16.03 -33.71
N GLN A 795 9.67 16.58 -33.31
CA GLN A 795 9.04 16.26 -32.04
C GLN A 795 8.40 14.87 -32.15
N TRP A 796 8.39 14.11 -31.07
CA TRP A 796 7.89 12.74 -31.03
C TRP A 796 6.78 12.62 -30.01
N ILE A 797 5.64 12.06 -30.41
CA ILE A 797 4.53 11.72 -29.53
C ILE A 797 4.42 10.20 -29.52
N VAL A 798 4.75 9.59 -28.38
CA VAL A 798 4.60 8.15 -28.15
C VAL A 798 3.30 7.95 -27.37
N ARG A 799 2.30 7.35 -28.00
CA ARG A 799 1.04 7.03 -27.34
C ARG A 799 1.21 5.71 -26.56
N ALA A 800 1.12 5.79 -25.24
CA ALA A 800 0.90 4.63 -24.39
C ALA A 800 -0.54 4.17 -24.63
N PHE A 801 -0.74 3.02 -25.27
CA PHE A 801 -2.06 2.58 -25.71
C PHE A 801 -2.32 1.15 -25.28
N LEU A 802 -3.53 0.93 -24.78
CA LEU A 802 -4.08 -0.38 -24.48
C LEU A 802 -5.55 -0.37 -24.91
N HIS A 803 -5.96 -1.33 -25.73
CA HIS A 803 -7.37 -1.45 -26.07
C HIS A 803 -8.15 -2.05 -24.90
N PHE A 804 -9.06 -1.28 -24.31
CA PHE A 804 -9.76 -1.74 -23.11
C PHE A 804 -10.83 -2.78 -23.45
N GLY A 805 -11.49 -2.66 -24.60
CA GLY A 805 -12.46 -3.66 -25.07
C GLY A 805 -13.63 -3.84 -24.11
N GLY A 806 -13.98 -2.80 -23.35
CA GLY A 806 -15.02 -2.86 -22.32
C GLY A 806 -14.60 -3.49 -20.99
N ARG A 807 -13.30 -3.68 -20.74
CA ARG A 807 -12.76 -4.17 -19.46
C ARG A 807 -12.57 -3.02 -18.46
N ASN A 808 -12.72 -3.34 -17.17
CA ASN A 808 -12.30 -2.45 -16.09
C ASN A 808 -10.77 -2.54 -15.92
N ILE A 809 -10.07 -1.46 -16.19
CA ILE A 809 -8.60 -1.41 -16.17
C ILE A 809 -8.16 -0.39 -15.11
N SER A 810 -7.42 -0.84 -14.11
CA SER A 810 -6.84 0.03 -13.08
C SER A 810 -5.63 0.84 -13.62
N PRO A 811 -5.23 1.94 -12.95
CA PRO A 811 -4.03 2.69 -13.31
C PRO A 811 -2.76 1.83 -13.34
N GLU A 812 -2.60 0.95 -12.35
CA GLU A 812 -1.45 0.05 -12.21
C GLU A 812 -1.42 -0.97 -13.34
N ARG A 813 -2.59 -1.50 -13.71
CA ARG A 813 -2.70 -2.46 -14.80
C ARG A 813 -2.38 -1.81 -16.13
N PHE A 814 -2.95 -0.64 -16.41
CA PHE A 814 -2.62 0.14 -17.59
C PHE A 814 -1.11 0.38 -17.67
N PHE A 815 -0.51 0.92 -16.61
CA PHE A 815 0.93 1.15 -16.54
C PHE A 815 1.74 -0.11 -16.80
N THR A 816 1.41 -1.23 -16.15
CA THR A 816 2.15 -2.49 -16.27
C THR A 816 2.09 -3.02 -17.70
N ASP A 817 0.91 -2.96 -18.32
CA ASP A 817 0.68 -3.46 -19.68
C ASP A 817 1.33 -2.56 -20.75
N THR A 818 1.54 -1.26 -20.49
CA THR A 818 2.03 -0.31 -21.50
C THR A 818 3.45 0.22 -21.28
N ILE A 819 4.02 0.14 -20.07
CA ILE A 819 5.30 0.81 -19.76
C ILE A 819 6.49 0.22 -20.51
N ASN A 820 6.51 -1.10 -20.74
CA ASN A 820 7.64 -1.75 -21.39
C ASN A 820 7.73 -1.36 -22.87
N ASP A 821 6.59 -1.32 -23.56
CA ASP A 821 6.46 -0.83 -24.94
C ASP A 821 6.92 0.62 -25.05
N VAL A 822 6.45 1.48 -24.14
CA VAL A 822 6.87 2.89 -24.10
C VAL A 822 8.37 3.02 -23.86
N ARG A 823 8.94 2.25 -22.93
CA ARG A 823 10.39 2.24 -22.68
C ARG A 823 11.18 1.85 -23.92
N ARG A 824 10.77 0.82 -24.65
CA ARG A 824 11.44 0.38 -25.87
C ARG A 824 11.37 1.45 -26.96
N ALA A 825 10.21 2.06 -27.17
CA ALA A 825 10.07 3.18 -28.12
C ALA A 825 10.97 4.37 -27.74
N VAL A 826 10.98 4.77 -26.47
CA VAL A 826 11.83 5.86 -25.95
C VAL A 826 13.32 5.51 -26.07
N GLN A 827 13.72 4.28 -25.77
CA GLN A 827 15.10 3.83 -25.91
C GLN A 827 15.55 3.87 -27.37
N CYS A 828 14.70 3.45 -28.30
CA CYS A 828 14.96 3.57 -29.73
C CYS A 828 15.19 5.03 -30.13
N LEU A 829 14.30 5.94 -29.72
CA LEU A 829 14.44 7.38 -29.97
C LEU A 829 15.77 7.95 -29.45
N ARG A 830 16.11 7.61 -28.20
CA ARG A 830 17.37 8.03 -27.56
C ARG A 830 18.60 7.50 -28.29
N ALA A 831 18.57 6.23 -28.73
CA ALA A 831 19.68 5.61 -29.45
C ALA A 831 20.03 6.32 -30.77
N PHE A 832 19.05 7.00 -31.39
CA PHE A 832 19.26 7.81 -32.60
C PHE A 832 19.47 9.31 -32.31
N GLY A 833 19.69 9.68 -31.04
CA GLY A 833 20.04 11.04 -30.64
C GLY A 833 18.87 12.00 -30.43
N VAL A 834 17.63 11.50 -30.40
CA VAL A 834 16.46 12.31 -30.05
C VAL A 834 16.54 12.70 -28.58
N GLN A 835 16.47 14.00 -28.31
CA GLN A 835 16.55 14.55 -26.96
C GLN A 835 15.25 14.33 -26.19
N ASN A 836 15.32 14.06 -24.88
CA ASN A 836 14.13 13.88 -24.01
C ASN A 836 13.10 15.01 -24.14
N LYS A 837 13.57 16.26 -24.27
CA LYS A 837 12.70 17.45 -24.44
C LYS A 837 11.83 17.42 -25.71
N SER A 838 12.20 16.60 -26.69
CA SER A 838 11.49 16.40 -27.95
C SER A 838 10.58 15.17 -27.92
N ILE A 839 10.46 14.48 -26.78
CA ILE A 839 9.65 13.28 -26.63
C ILE A 839 8.50 13.57 -25.66
N TRP A 840 7.28 13.33 -26.13
CA TRP A 840 6.03 13.47 -25.40
C TRP A 840 5.35 12.12 -25.31
N ILE A 841 4.79 11.80 -24.14
CA ILE A 841 4.04 10.57 -23.91
C ILE A 841 2.55 10.94 -23.82
N GLU A 842 1.74 10.44 -24.75
CA GLU A 842 0.28 10.55 -24.68
C GLU A 842 -0.27 9.35 -23.91
N LEU A 843 -0.97 9.60 -22.80
CA LEU A 843 -1.44 8.55 -21.89
C LEU A 843 -2.87 8.14 -22.23
N HIS A 844 -3.00 7.06 -22.99
CA HIS A 844 -4.26 6.47 -23.47
C HIS A 844 -4.91 7.24 -24.65
N ASN A 845 -6.14 6.86 -25.02
CA ASN A 845 -6.84 7.31 -26.22
C ASN A 845 -8.34 7.48 -25.97
N GLU A 846 -8.94 8.58 -26.45
CA GLU A 846 -10.40 8.82 -26.53
C GLU A 846 -11.19 8.36 -25.30
N VAL A 847 -10.67 8.70 -24.12
CA VAL A 847 -11.11 8.23 -22.79
C VAL A 847 -12.55 8.61 -22.42
N ASN A 848 -13.21 9.45 -23.22
CA ASN A 848 -14.62 9.77 -23.10
C ASN A 848 -15.55 8.79 -23.84
N LEU A 849 -14.99 7.72 -24.43
CA LEU A 849 -15.72 6.62 -25.07
C LEU A 849 -15.87 5.40 -24.15
N LEU A 850 -17.01 4.73 -24.25
CA LEU A 850 -17.30 3.49 -23.52
C LEU A 850 -16.29 2.38 -23.82
N PRO A 851 -15.94 2.08 -25.09
CA PRO A 851 -14.90 1.09 -25.41
C PRO A 851 -13.51 1.38 -24.80
N GLU A 852 -13.21 2.64 -24.49
CA GLU A 852 -11.93 3.10 -23.97
C GLU A 852 -11.92 3.28 -22.44
N GLY A 853 -13.03 2.98 -21.76
CA GLY A 853 -13.11 2.91 -20.30
C GLY A 853 -14.21 3.76 -19.67
N TYR A 854 -14.83 4.68 -20.42
CA TYR A 854 -15.88 5.54 -19.86
C TYR A 854 -17.12 4.74 -19.46
N GLY A 855 -17.59 4.90 -18.23
CA GLY A 855 -18.69 4.13 -17.66
C GLY A 855 -18.27 2.76 -17.13
N ILE A 856 -17.03 2.32 -17.34
CA ILE A 856 -16.49 1.03 -16.88
C ILE A 856 -15.36 1.28 -15.87
N SER A 857 -14.18 1.65 -16.36
CA SER A 857 -12.98 1.94 -15.56
C SER A 857 -13.11 3.23 -14.74
N TRP A 858 -13.88 4.20 -15.25
CA TRP A 858 -14.26 5.42 -14.54
C TRP A 858 -15.73 5.73 -14.80
N LYS A 859 -16.46 6.18 -13.77
CA LYS A 859 -17.90 6.49 -13.89
C LYS A 859 -18.14 7.95 -14.21
N SER A 860 -17.19 8.81 -13.88
CA SER A 860 -17.24 10.25 -14.15
C SER A 860 -15.94 10.77 -14.77
N PRO A 861 -15.94 11.96 -15.39
CA PRO A 861 -14.69 12.60 -15.81
C PRO A 861 -13.75 12.92 -14.65
N SER A 862 -14.28 13.14 -13.44
CA SER A 862 -13.46 13.33 -12.24
C SER A 862 -12.74 12.05 -11.84
N ASP A 863 -13.43 10.89 -11.92
CA ASP A 863 -12.82 9.58 -11.66
C ASP A 863 -11.72 9.29 -12.67
N PHE A 864 -11.93 9.66 -13.94
CA PHE A 864 -10.88 9.61 -14.94
C PHE A 864 -9.69 10.51 -14.57
N GLY A 865 -9.93 11.72 -14.06
CA GLY A 865 -8.87 12.60 -13.59
C GLY A 865 -8.02 11.98 -12.47
N VAL A 866 -8.65 11.26 -11.53
CA VAL A 866 -7.96 10.51 -10.47
C VAL A 866 -7.17 9.35 -11.07
N TRP A 867 -7.81 8.59 -11.96
CA TRP A 867 -7.18 7.46 -12.67
C TRP A 867 -5.94 7.92 -13.45
N LEU A 868 -6.05 8.99 -14.24
CA LEU A 868 -4.97 9.54 -15.05
C LEU A 868 -3.85 10.09 -14.16
N ASN A 869 -4.17 10.71 -13.02
CA ASN A 869 -3.16 11.17 -12.07
C ASN A 869 -2.33 10.00 -11.53
N SER A 870 -2.97 8.88 -11.17
CA SER A 870 -2.27 7.66 -10.73
C SER A 870 -1.39 7.09 -11.85
N VAL A 871 -1.89 7.01 -13.09
CA VAL A 871 -1.08 6.59 -14.25
C VAL A 871 0.12 7.52 -14.43
N LEU A 872 -0.09 8.83 -14.37
CA LEU A 872 0.95 9.83 -14.53
C LEU A 872 2.03 9.71 -13.44
N MET A 873 1.65 9.43 -12.19
CA MET A 873 2.60 9.20 -11.10
C MET A 873 3.48 7.97 -11.36
N LEU A 874 2.88 6.86 -11.82
CA LEU A 874 3.62 5.65 -12.16
C LEU A 874 4.57 5.89 -13.34
N TYR A 875 4.09 6.56 -14.38
CA TYR A 875 4.88 6.90 -15.56
C TYR A 875 6.02 7.86 -15.25
N ARG A 876 5.80 8.90 -14.44
CA ARG A 876 6.84 9.83 -14.01
C ARG A 876 7.86 9.18 -13.10
N ALA A 877 7.46 8.23 -12.25
CA ALA A 877 8.42 7.42 -11.49
C ALA A 877 9.30 6.57 -12.42
N ALA A 878 8.74 6.05 -13.51
CA ALA A 878 9.45 5.19 -14.44
C ALA A 878 10.30 5.94 -15.49
N LEU A 879 9.88 7.14 -15.91
CA LEU A 879 10.47 7.92 -16.99
C LEU A 879 10.45 9.44 -16.64
N PRO A 880 11.13 9.87 -15.56
CA PRO A 880 10.97 11.20 -14.96
C PRO A 880 11.33 12.40 -15.86
N ASP A 881 12.18 12.19 -16.87
CA ASP A 881 12.72 13.25 -17.72
C ASP A 881 11.88 13.54 -18.98
N LEU A 882 10.71 12.90 -19.12
CA LEU A 882 9.83 13.05 -20.28
C LEU A 882 8.64 13.95 -19.98
N LYS A 883 8.01 14.44 -21.06
CA LYS A 883 6.77 15.23 -20.98
C LYS A 883 5.55 14.37 -21.23
N TYR A 884 4.43 14.68 -20.58
CA TYR A 884 3.20 13.90 -20.66
C TYR A 884 2.03 14.74 -21.17
N LEU A 885 1.26 14.16 -22.08
CA LEU A 885 0.06 14.76 -22.64
C LEU A 885 -1.19 14.15 -22.00
N TYR A 886 -2.15 15.02 -21.68
CA TYR A 886 -3.54 14.58 -21.54
C TYR A 886 -4.01 13.96 -22.86
N PRO A 887 -4.74 12.83 -22.85
CA PRO A 887 -5.12 12.15 -24.08
C PRO A 887 -6.14 12.94 -24.90
N GLY A 888 -6.05 12.83 -26.24
CA GLY A 888 -7.08 13.35 -27.13
C GLY A 888 -8.44 12.72 -26.87
N LEU A 889 -9.47 13.57 -26.76
CA LEU A 889 -10.87 13.17 -26.57
C LEU A 889 -11.58 12.99 -27.92
N SER A 890 -12.51 12.05 -27.99
CA SER A 890 -13.40 11.90 -29.14
C SER A 890 -14.37 13.09 -29.23
N PRO A 891 -14.33 13.91 -30.31
CA PRO A 891 -15.01 15.21 -30.37
C PRO A 891 -16.54 15.08 -30.51
N GLY A 892 -17.27 16.08 -30.00
CA GLY A 892 -18.73 16.19 -30.09
C GLY A 892 -19.47 16.08 -28.74
N GLY A 893 -20.81 16.05 -28.78
CA GLY A 893 -21.69 15.97 -27.60
C GLY A 893 -21.86 14.59 -26.96
N ASP A 894 -22.81 14.44 -26.04
CA ASP A 894 -23.20 13.11 -25.53
C ASP A 894 -23.78 12.24 -26.67
N GLU A 895 -23.38 10.97 -26.74
CA GLU A 895 -23.91 9.99 -27.69
C GLU A 895 -24.42 8.76 -26.94
N ARG A 896 -25.63 8.32 -27.27
CA ARG A 896 -26.29 7.18 -26.63
C ARG A 896 -26.69 6.11 -27.64
N SER A 897 -26.63 4.84 -27.23
CA SER A 897 -27.22 3.73 -27.97
C SER A 897 -28.76 3.77 -27.90
N PRO A 898 -29.46 2.99 -28.75
CA PRO A 898 -30.93 2.93 -28.75
C PRO A 898 -31.56 2.52 -27.41
N ASP A 899 -30.84 1.77 -26.57
CA ASP A 899 -31.26 1.36 -25.22
C ASP A 899 -30.98 2.42 -24.14
N GLY A 900 -30.41 3.58 -24.51
CA GLY A 900 -30.11 4.70 -23.61
C GLY A 900 -28.72 4.67 -22.99
N THR A 901 -27.90 3.63 -23.24
CA THR A 901 -26.51 3.56 -22.73
C THR A 901 -25.67 4.69 -23.31
N LEU A 902 -24.90 5.39 -22.45
CA LEU A 902 -24.03 6.49 -22.88
C LEU A 902 -22.74 5.92 -23.49
N LEU A 903 -22.60 6.04 -24.81
CA LEU A 903 -21.47 5.55 -25.59
C LEU A 903 -20.30 6.53 -25.61
N ARG A 904 -20.61 7.83 -25.60
CA ARG A 904 -19.63 8.92 -25.57
C ARG A 904 -20.12 10.03 -24.65
N ARG A 905 -19.24 10.55 -23.81
CA ARG A 905 -19.47 11.78 -23.04
C ARG A 905 -19.00 12.99 -23.84
N ASP A 906 -19.77 14.08 -23.78
CA ASP A 906 -19.39 15.36 -24.37
C ASP A 906 -17.96 15.75 -23.98
N ALA A 907 -17.14 16.08 -24.98
CA ALA A 907 -15.71 16.27 -24.78
C ALA A 907 -15.40 17.50 -23.91
N ALA A 908 -16.16 18.59 -24.03
CA ALA A 908 -15.96 19.79 -23.22
C ALA A 908 -16.36 19.56 -21.75
N ALA A 909 -17.49 18.89 -21.53
CA ALA A 909 -17.94 18.49 -20.19
C ALA A 909 -16.97 17.48 -19.55
N PHE A 910 -16.42 16.56 -20.35
CA PHE A 910 -15.43 15.60 -19.89
C PHE A 910 -14.14 16.31 -19.46
N LEU A 911 -13.58 17.15 -20.32
CA LEU A 911 -12.39 17.96 -20.01
C LEU A 911 -12.59 18.84 -18.77
N ASN A 912 -13.77 19.47 -18.64
CA ASN A 912 -14.05 20.31 -17.49
C ASN A 912 -14.18 19.50 -16.20
N GLY A 913 -14.78 18.30 -16.26
CA GLY A 913 -14.91 17.42 -15.09
C GLY A 913 -13.60 16.75 -14.67
N SER A 914 -12.60 16.65 -15.57
CA SER A 914 -11.26 16.16 -15.27
C SER A 914 -10.23 17.28 -15.08
N ARG A 915 -10.65 18.56 -15.08
CA ARG A 915 -9.77 19.73 -15.21
C ARG A 915 -8.61 19.79 -14.20
N PHE A 916 -8.82 19.31 -12.97
CA PHE A 916 -7.78 19.32 -11.93
C PHE A 916 -6.53 18.51 -12.29
N VAL A 917 -6.64 17.53 -13.20
CA VAL A 917 -5.48 16.75 -13.67
C VAL A 917 -4.67 17.50 -14.73
N LEU A 918 -5.24 18.54 -15.35
CA LEU A 918 -4.56 19.32 -16.40
C LEU A 918 -3.33 20.07 -15.85
N ASP A 919 -3.37 20.46 -14.58
CA ASP A 919 -2.23 21.08 -13.91
C ASP A 919 -1.05 20.11 -13.77
N LYS A 920 -1.33 18.80 -13.74
CA LYS A 920 -0.33 17.76 -13.52
C LYS A 920 0.37 17.34 -14.81
N VAL A 921 -0.27 17.44 -15.98
CA VAL A 921 0.34 17.12 -17.28
C VAL A 921 1.15 18.29 -17.87
N ASP A 922 2.03 18.00 -18.81
CA ASP A 922 2.92 18.97 -19.45
C ASP A 922 2.31 19.62 -20.70
N GLY A 923 1.29 18.99 -21.28
CA GLY A 923 0.54 19.48 -22.44
C GLY A 923 -0.77 18.71 -22.64
N ILE A 924 -1.52 19.08 -23.67
CA ILE A 924 -2.83 18.49 -23.96
C ILE A 924 -2.83 17.97 -25.40
N GLY A 925 -3.18 16.70 -25.57
CA GLY A 925 -3.53 16.11 -26.85
C GLY A 925 -4.99 16.41 -27.20
N VAL A 926 -5.26 16.75 -28.46
CA VAL A 926 -6.60 17.02 -28.97
C VAL A 926 -6.81 16.28 -30.29
N HIS A 927 -7.96 15.63 -30.44
CA HIS A 927 -8.36 15.04 -31.71
C HIS A 927 -9.32 15.98 -32.45
N CYS A 928 -9.11 16.13 -33.75
CA CYS A 928 -9.88 17.04 -34.60
C CYS A 928 -10.31 16.34 -35.88
N TYR A 929 -11.59 16.04 -35.99
CA TYR A 929 -12.16 15.40 -37.18
C TYR A 929 -13.18 16.31 -37.85
N TRP A 930 -13.25 16.27 -39.18
CA TRP A 930 -14.28 16.99 -39.93
C TRP A 930 -14.84 16.19 -41.09
N GLN A 931 -16.10 16.51 -41.43
CA GLN A 931 -16.84 16.00 -42.58
C GLN A 931 -17.96 17.00 -42.94
N PRO A 932 -18.66 16.92 -44.08
CA PRO A 932 -19.77 17.81 -44.43
C PRO A 932 -20.90 17.91 -43.40
N ALA A 933 -21.14 16.88 -42.58
CA ALA A 933 -22.09 16.97 -41.47
C ALA A 933 -21.52 17.70 -40.24
N PHE A 934 -20.19 17.72 -40.10
CA PHE A 934 -19.43 18.31 -39.01
C PHE A 934 -18.24 19.10 -39.61
N PRO A 935 -18.49 20.31 -40.15
CA PRO A 935 -17.50 21.04 -40.94
C PRO A 935 -16.25 21.37 -40.12
N MET A 936 -15.13 21.66 -40.80
CA MET A 936 -13.85 22.02 -40.17
C MET A 936 -13.99 23.16 -39.14
N SER A 937 -14.93 24.08 -39.33
CA SER A 937 -15.24 25.14 -38.36
C SER A 937 -15.68 24.60 -36.99
N GLN A 938 -16.37 23.46 -36.93
CA GLN A 938 -16.72 22.81 -35.67
C GLN A 938 -15.52 22.12 -35.03
N ALA A 939 -14.63 21.50 -35.82
CA ALA A 939 -13.37 20.96 -35.30
C ALA A 939 -12.49 22.07 -34.71
N LEU A 940 -12.42 23.23 -35.38
CA LEU A 940 -11.71 24.41 -34.88
C LEU A 940 -12.39 24.98 -33.63
N ALA A 941 -13.72 25.04 -33.59
CA ALA A 941 -14.44 25.47 -32.39
C ALA A 941 -14.21 24.52 -31.20
N HIS A 942 -14.16 23.21 -31.45
CA HIS A 942 -13.79 22.21 -30.44
C HIS A 942 -12.37 22.46 -29.94
N LEU A 943 -11.41 22.65 -30.84
CA LEU A 943 -10.04 22.99 -30.49
C LEU A 943 -9.99 24.29 -29.65
N ASP A 944 -10.75 25.32 -30.03
CA ASP A 944 -10.80 26.59 -29.31
C ASP A 944 -11.35 26.48 -27.87
N THR A 945 -12.05 25.39 -27.51
CA THR A 945 -12.42 25.13 -26.10
C THR A 945 -11.21 24.88 -25.19
N TYR A 946 -10.06 24.55 -25.77
CA TYR A 946 -8.79 24.37 -25.06
C TYR A 946 -7.99 25.69 -24.94
N ALA A 947 -8.46 26.77 -25.58
CA ALA A 947 -7.84 28.08 -25.44
C ALA A 947 -7.92 28.55 -23.97
N GLY A 948 -6.84 29.17 -23.49
CA GLY A 948 -6.80 29.73 -22.12
C GLY A 948 -6.59 28.70 -21.01
N LEU A 949 -6.35 27.42 -21.33
CA LEU A 949 -5.94 26.41 -20.34
C LEU A 949 -4.47 26.54 -19.88
N GLY A 950 -3.70 27.43 -20.49
CA GLY A 950 -2.32 27.73 -20.07
C GLY A 950 -1.30 26.60 -20.35
N LYS A 951 -1.65 25.61 -21.19
CA LYS A 951 -0.80 24.46 -21.53
C LYS A 951 -0.52 24.40 -23.03
N PRO A 952 0.64 23.86 -23.46
CA PRO A 952 0.88 23.45 -24.84
C PRO A 952 -0.22 22.53 -25.36
N VAL A 953 -0.78 22.82 -26.54
CA VAL A 953 -1.73 21.92 -27.21
C VAL A 953 -1.09 21.29 -28.44
N TRP A 954 -1.15 19.97 -28.50
CA TRP A 954 -0.83 19.19 -29.69
C TRP A 954 -2.13 18.65 -30.28
N VAL A 955 -2.40 18.91 -31.55
CA VAL A 955 -3.46 18.19 -32.26
C VAL A 955 -2.90 16.81 -32.60
N THR A 956 -3.03 15.87 -31.68
CA THR A 956 -2.39 14.57 -31.76
C THR A 956 -3.09 13.63 -32.74
N GLU A 957 -4.25 14.00 -33.26
CA GLU A 957 -4.89 13.31 -34.38
C GLU A 957 -5.80 14.26 -35.15
N ALA A 958 -5.64 14.33 -36.47
CA ALA A 958 -6.54 15.10 -37.33
C ALA A 958 -6.79 14.42 -38.66
N SER A 959 -8.04 14.46 -39.12
CA SER A 959 -8.43 13.86 -40.39
C SER A 959 -9.76 14.39 -40.93
N ASN A 960 -9.96 14.28 -42.24
CA ASN A 960 -11.30 14.22 -42.80
C ASN A 960 -11.81 12.77 -42.70
N ASN A 961 -12.69 12.52 -41.73
CA ASN A 961 -13.08 11.18 -41.30
C ASN A 961 -14.26 10.57 -42.10
N LYS A 962 -14.56 11.10 -43.30
CA LYS A 962 -15.76 10.71 -44.04
C LYS A 962 -15.60 9.43 -44.86
N ARG A 963 -16.69 8.67 -44.91
CA ARG A 963 -16.95 7.52 -45.80
C ARG A 963 -17.84 7.87 -47.01
N THR A 964 -17.70 9.04 -47.62
CA THR A 964 -18.51 9.36 -48.82
C THR A 964 -17.96 8.71 -50.07
N VAL A 965 -18.88 8.26 -50.93
CA VAL A 965 -18.59 7.81 -52.28
C VAL A 965 -19.13 8.85 -53.26
N PRO A 966 -18.31 9.38 -54.19
CA PRO A 966 -16.86 9.14 -54.34
C PRO A 966 -16.03 9.80 -53.24
N LEU A 967 -14.84 9.25 -52.97
CA LEU A 967 -13.88 9.81 -52.03
C LEU A 967 -13.26 11.11 -52.58
N PRO A 968 -12.86 12.06 -51.73
CA PRO A 968 -12.11 13.24 -52.16
C PRO A 968 -10.81 12.87 -52.88
N SER A 969 -10.39 13.71 -53.83
CA SER A 969 -9.09 13.54 -54.50
C SER A 969 -7.93 13.82 -53.53
N ALA A 970 -6.72 13.37 -53.86
CA ALA A 970 -5.52 13.71 -53.09
C ALA A 970 -5.31 15.23 -52.96
N GLN A 971 -5.66 15.98 -54.00
CA GLN A 971 -5.61 17.45 -54.02
C GLN A 971 -6.62 18.06 -53.03
N ASP A 972 -7.83 17.48 -52.93
CA ASP A 972 -8.86 17.95 -52.00
C ASP A 972 -8.47 17.68 -50.55
N TYR A 973 -7.90 16.51 -50.26
CA TYR A 973 -7.34 16.20 -48.93
C TYR A 973 -6.21 17.16 -48.58
N ALA A 974 -5.23 17.34 -49.47
CA ALA A 974 -4.10 18.24 -49.25
C ALA A 974 -4.57 19.68 -49.00
N SER A 975 -5.50 20.19 -49.80
CA SER A 975 -6.04 21.55 -49.63
C SER A 975 -6.71 21.74 -48.28
N GLN A 976 -7.46 20.74 -47.80
CA GLN A 976 -8.10 20.78 -46.48
C GLN A 976 -7.07 20.71 -45.34
N TYR A 977 -6.07 19.83 -45.44
CA TYR A 977 -5.02 19.73 -44.42
C TYR A 977 -4.14 21.00 -44.36
N VAL A 978 -3.84 21.63 -45.49
CA VAL A 978 -3.14 22.93 -45.52
C VAL A 978 -4.01 24.03 -44.91
N ALA A 979 -5.31 24.06 -45.24
CA ALA A 979 -6.25 25.02 -44.66
C ALA A 979 -6.35 24.86 -43.14
N PHE A 980 -6.46 23.63 -42.64
CA PHE A 980 -6.49 23.34 -41.20
C PHE A 980 -5.19 23.77 -40.53
N LEU A 981 -4.02 23.40 -41.07
CA LEU A 981 -2.71 23.83 -40.56
C LEU A 981 -2.59 25.35 -40.48
N ASN A 982 -3.06 26.09 -41.49
CA ASN A 982 -3.05 27.55 -41.49
C ASN A 982 -3.92 28.14 -40.37
N HIS A 983 -5.06 27.52 -40.06
CA HIS A 983 -5.84 27.89 -38.88
C HIS A 983 -5.10 27.57 -37.57
N LEU A 984 -4.40 26.43 -37.48
CA LEU A 984 -3.59 26.12 -36.29
C LEU A 984 -2.45 27.14 -36.09
N ARG A 985 -1.80 27.56 -37.18
CA ARG A 985 -0.76 28.59 -37.16
C ARG A 985 -1.28 29.95 -36.64
N GLN A 986 -2.57 30.23 -36.69
CA GLN A 986 -3.16 31.44 -36.08
C GLN A 986 -3.35 31.33 -34.56
N ARG A 987 -3.09 30.16 -33.96
CA ARG A 987 -3.29 29.88 -32.53
C ARG A 987 -1.92 29.71 -31.86
N PRO A 988 -1.40 30.74 -31.16
CA PRO A 988 -0.05 30.70 -30.59
C PRO A 988 0.11 29.66 -29.46
N TRP A 989 -0.95 29.00 -29.01
CA TRP A 989 -0.91 27.94 -28.00
C TRP A 989 -0.92 26.52 -28.61
N VAL A 990 -1.04 26.40 -29.93
CA VAL A 990 -1.00 25.12 -30.66
C VAL A 990 0.40 24.89 -31.22
N TYR A 991 1.01 23.76 -30.83
CA TYR A 991 2.39 23.42 -31.17
C TYR A 991 2.52 22.68 -32.50
N GLY A 992 1.50 21.93 -32.89
CA GLY A 992 1.51 21.20 -34.15
C GLY A 992 0.34 20.24 -34.27
N VAL A 993 0.31 19.54 -35.41
CA VAL A 993 -0.70 18.55 -35.76
C VAL A 993 -0.08 17.30 -36.34
N THR A 994 -0.60 16.13 -35.97
CA THR A 994 -0.31 14.88 -36.66
C THR A 994 -1.53 14.42 -37.44
N TYR A 995 -1.45 14.51 -38.77
CA TYR A 995 -2.49 13.98 -39.63
C TYR A 995 -2.45 12.46 -39.64
N PHE A 996 -3.62 11.84 -39.66
CA PHE A 996 -3.76 10.40 -39.67
C PHE A 996 -3.26 9.82 -41.00
N VAL A 997 -2.08 9.18 -40.99
CA VAL A 997 -1.45 8.59 -42.19
C VAL A 997 -1.62 7.09 -42.27
N ALA A 998 -1.78 6.46 -41.11
CA ALA A 998 -1.85 5.03 -40.91
C ALA A 998 -2.69 4.31 -41.96
N SER A 999 -2.03 3.57 -42.83
CA SER A 999 -2.66 2.38 -43.39
C SER A 999 -3.28 1.59 -42.22
N ALA A 1000 -4.55 1.20 -42.37
CA ALA A 1000 -5.25 0.42 -41.37
C ALA A 1000 -5.60 -0.93 -41.97
N SER A 1001 -5.26 -2.01 -41.26
CA SER A 1001 -5.73 -3.35 -41.61
C SER A 1001 -7.26 -3.43 -41.63
N ASN A 1002 -7.93 -2.60 -40.81
CA ASN A 1002 -9.37 -2.47 -40.81
C ASN A 1002 -9.86 -1.67 -42.02
N PRO A 1003 -10.62 -2.29 -42.96
CA PRO A 1003 -11.07 -1.64 -44.19
C PRO A 1003 -11.91 -0.38 -43.96
N LYS A 1004 -12.49 -0.22 -42.76
CA LYS A 1004 -13.31 0.94 -42.38
C LYS A 1004 -12.56 2.28 -42.40
N PHE A 1005 -11.23 2.27 -42.28
CA PHE A 1005 -10.39 3.48 -42.27
C PHE A 1005 -9.67 3.74 -43.60
N GLN A 1006 -9.78 2.87 -44.61
CA GLN A 1006 -9.20 3.13 -45.94
C GLN A 1006 -9.63 4.45 -46.62
N PRO A 1007 -10.87 4.94 -46.42
CA PRO A 1007 -11.28 6.27 -46.86
C PRO A 1007 -10.41 7.40 -46.28
N GLU A 1008 -9.94 7.23 -45.05
CA GLU A 1008 -9.26 8.25 -44.23
C GLU A 1008 -7.73 8.17 -44.35
N SER A 1009 -7.18 6.99 -44.63
CA SER A 1009 -5.73 6.74 -44.68
C SER A 1009 -5.06 7.40 -45.89
N TRP A 1010 -3.81 7.86 -45.73
CA TRP A 1010 -3.02 8.43 -46.84
C TRP A 1010 -2.34 7.34 -47.66
N VAL A 1011 -2.23 6.13 -47.10
CA VAL A 1011 -1.76 4.92 -47.76
C VAL A 1011 -2.91 3.91 -47.82
N SER A 1012 -3.21 3.37 -49.00
CA SER A 1012 -4.24 2.34 -49.18
C SER A 1012 -3.76 1.23 -50.11
N GLY A 1013 -4.03 -0.03 -49.75
CA GLY A 1013 -3.58 -1.19 -50.50
C GLY A 1013 -2.07 -1.24 -50.73
N GLY A 1014 -1.28 -0.71 -49.78
CA GLY A 1014 0.19 -0.61 -49.89
C GLY A 1014 0.71 0.52 -50.78
N ASN A 1015 -0.15 1.36 -51.35
CA ASN A 1015 0.22 2.47 -52.23
C ASN A 1015 -0.05 3.83 -51.58
N SER A 1016 0.87 4.79 -51.82
CA SER A 1016 0.73 6.19 -51.42
C SER A 1016 -0.33 6.88 -52.27
N LYS A 1017 -1.19 7.71 -51.64
CA LYS A 1017 -2.12 8.61 -52.35
C LYS A 1017 -1.44 9.92 -52.81
N GLY A 1018 -0.17 10.15 -52.44
CA GLY A 1018 0.61 11.33 -52.80
C GLY A 1018 0.24 12.60 -52.01
N ILE A 1019 -0.50 12.46 -50.90
CA ILE A 1019 -1.03 13.60 -50.14
C ILE A 1019 0.09 14.36 -49.44
N ALA A 1020 1.08 13.69 -48.84
CA ALA A 1020 2.20 14.35 -48.16
C ALA A 1020 2.98 15.30 -49.07
N ARG A 1021 3.22 14.90 -50.33
CA ARG A 1021 3.93 15.74 -51.30
C ARG A 1021 3.15 17.02 -51.57
N LEU A 1022 1.84 16.90 -51.80
CA LEU A 1022 0.96 18.03 -52.05
C LEU A 1022 0.82 18.96 -50.84
N VAL A 1023 0.79 18.40 -49.62
CA VAL A 1023 0.79 19.20 -48.38
C VAL A 1023 2.12 19.92 -48.20
N ALA A 1024 3.25 19.26 -48.48
CA ALA A 1024 4.58 19.84 -48.37
C ALA A 1024 4.85 20.94 -49.40
N ASP A 1025 4.36 20.78 -50.64
CA ASP A 1025 4.55 21.76 -51.71
C ASP A 1025 3.67 23.01 -51.52
N ALA A 1026 2.59 22.92 -50.73
CA ALA A 1026 1.61 24.00 -50.52
C ALA A 1026 1.72 24.73 -49.17
N GLY A 1027 2.46 24.18 -48.19
CA GLY A 1027 2.53 24.66 -46.80
C GLY A 1027 3.89 25.21 -46.39
#